data_AF-E4YQ94-F1
#
_entry.id   AF-E4YQ94-F1
#
_cell.length_a   1.000
_cell.length_b   1.000
_cell.length_c   1.000
_cell.angle_alpha   90.00
_cell.angle_beta   90.00
_cell.angle_gamma   90.00
#
_symmetry.space_group_name_H-M   'P 1'
#
loop_
_entity.id
_entity.type
_entity.pdbx_description
1 polymer ?
#
loop_
_entity_poly.entity_id
_entity_poly.type
_entity_poly.pdbx_seq_one_letter_code
_entity_poly.pdbx_strand_id
1 'polypeptide(L)'
;MNRLLDREANLLPAYMSLNDIRRLHTQKDAPPPCWTLSQNISKLEASFRPLAAMITIQAKNSLLPMVRYNHSKIWRHSQKFWNFWYVHPEKFTWESIDNVKIPFHPSQYEQQYRLLNYVISHRYSYEMLLTIMSMSTERSNQPIKNQLGTFVIKYLMEIITSNSDNDAGRNVIWQHLQVPIIQMLFHKHINLGDILKGLRAELRKKGKVTREQIVRNRDSIMWLLLQYMSAGMVAMISEVNTQFMDLFNELYVDVVFNSLEIPELTSPDCVQRFAALCIFMHAQRAAIEKNEGSVQIPRCLMAQQEKLTEIESHLSVLNFDDYQLVILINVFSILASPFDRVMACLTGDSVIEMPGSSPAAPVQAHSAIKPMSVDMLDRIKMQGKIEFSRKILNLLFQESRSQEIHPSPALVYTYTRFLVYTETERLIFRPLTGERMSANPTTNPLPSLNECIQSGSLTQLHITVEILRYRLHHVDIGSVHQAHSILLNCLNTMSNFQMVSSIRDLCFHLIQRIFTTNPHGRELWAIQLCDQPEQIVSDCEELNKCLIMAVANGSKVAMADQAGQSTQNYEEFLADILRRSPLILPFQTLRRLPDSMRIYLEQHQQSNMIPNLAQVVQNERLNFQNLMQNEAELIQRFVDPNATPVFLCIIWKLLEPMWNQHQRTNLPAAFYQILQQMDPKTFRNQLRTFTDFIVEEISRNQNEVHKYIQYLLHLIWDQHVIPFDQFIQVLVLRPCESPDTLIVAQLLMLNDKADGTDNPFLQRVHFLKTFPIDHFNHEDYFRYHLNYHQQFPESFNFEILATKVQQPQEPSVKPLPVYFGNVCFRMLPV
;
A
#
# COMPACT_ATOMS: atom_id res chain seq x y z
N MET A 1 -43.18 35.51 31.08
CA MET A 1 -42.74 35.39 29.67
C MET A 1 -42.31 36.73 29.06
N ASN A 2 -43.19 37.67 28.70
CA ASN A 2 -42.77 38.90 28.00
C ASN A 2 -41.57 39.63 28.64
N ARG A 3 -41.58 39.84 29.97
CA ARG A 3 -40.47 40.46 30.73
C ARG A 3 -39.16 39.63 30.77
N LEU A 4 -39.20 38.33 30.46
CA LEU A 4 -38.04 37.42 30.35
C LEU A 4 -37.48 37.35 28.92
N LEU A 5 -38.26 37.77 27.92
CA LEU A 5 -37.84 37.88 26.52
C LEU A 5 -37.36 39.30 26.19
N ASP A 6 -37.68 40.27 27.04
CA ASP A 6 -37.21 41.63 27.01
C ASP A 6 -35.72 41.71 27.37
N ARG A 7 -34.93 42.30 26.47
CA ARG A 7 -33.48 42.50 26.67
C ARG A 7 -33.16 43.65 27.61
N GLU A 8 -34.02 44.67 27.68
CA GLU A 8 -33.80 45.85 28.54
C GLU A 8 -34.02 45.51 30.02
N ALA A 9 -34.90 44.56 30.31
CA ALA A 9 -35.11 44.01 31.65
C ALA A 9 -33.91 43.22 32.20
N ASN A 10 -32.98 42.78 31.34
CA ASN A 10 -31.71 42.11 31.65
C ASN A 10 -31.79 40.97 32.70
N LEU A 11 -32.90 40.22 32.73
CA LEU A 11 -33.17 39.19 33.75
C LEU A 11 -32.37 37.91 33.55
N LEU A 12 -31.96 37.61 32.32
CA LEU A 12 -31.06 36.50 31.96
C LEU A 12 -30.43 36.74 30.58
N PRO A 13 -29.32 36.06 30.23
CA PRO A 13 -28.75 36.14 28.91
C PRO A 13 -29.75 35.70 27.84
N ALA A 14 -30.08 36.60 26.90
CA ALA A 14 -31.10 36.37 25.87
C ALA A 14 -30.85 35.13 24.99
N TYR A 15 -29.61 34.62 24.94
CA TYR A 15 -29.25 33.38 24.27
C TYR A 15 -29.85 32.14 24.96
N MET A 16 -29.98 32.14 26.29
CA MET A 16 -30.61 31.03 27.02
C MET A 16 -32.11 30.98 26.70
N SER A 17 -32.80 32.12 26.72
CA SER A 17 -34.20 32.24 26.27
C SER A 17 -34.39 31.70 24.85
N LEU A 18 -33.48 32.03 23.92
CA LEU A 18 -33.52 31.52 22.54
C LEU A 18 -33.32 30.01 22.46
N ASN A 19 -32.35 29.46 23.19
CA ASN A 19 -32.02 28.03 23.19
C ASN A 19 -33.19 27.18 23.69
N ASP A 20 -33.89 27.64 24.74
CA ASP A 20 -35.07 26.95 25.28
C ASP A 20 -36.29 27.07 24.35
N ILE A 21 -36.57 28.26 23.81
CA ILE A 21 -37.59 28.47 22.76
C ILE A 21 -37.37 27.50 21.60
N ARG A 22 -36.13 27.42 21.09
CA ARG A 22 -35.81 26.55 19.95
C ARG A 22 -35.87 25.08 20.34
N ARG A 23 -35.42 24.69 21.54
CA ARG A 23 -35.56 23.31 22.06
C ARG A 23 -37.01 22.84 22.05
N LEU A 24 -37.96 23.74 22.35
CA LEU A 24 -39.39 23.46 22.38
C LEU A 24 -40.03 23.45 20.98
N HIS A 25 -39.60 24.33 20.07
CA HIS A 25 -40.24 24.51 18.75
C HIS A 25 -39.54 23.86 17.55
N THR A 26 -38.35 23.26 17.70
CA THR A 26 -37.66 22.55 16.58
C THR A 26 -37.91 21.03 16.55
N GLN A 27 -38.76 20.49 17.43
CA GLN A 27 -39.19 19.09 17.33
C GLN A 27 -40.24 18.95 16.22
N LYS A 28 -40.21 17.84 15.46
CA LYS A 28 -41.08 17.66 14.27
C LYS A 28 -42.58 17.79 14.56
N ASP A 29 -43.00 17.45 15.78
CA ASP A 29 -44.39 17.47 16.23
C ASP A 29 -44.66 18.58 17.27
N ALA A 30 -43.78 19.59 17.34
CA ALA A 30 -43.94 20.71 18.28
C ALA A 30 -45.16 21.57 17.93
N PRO A 31 -46.01 21.95 18.92
CA PRO A 31 -47.07 22.90 18.68
C PRO A 31 -46.49 24.27 18.28
N PRO A 32 -47.16 25.01 17.38
CA PRO A 32 -46.73 26.36 17.01
C PRO A 32 -46.72 27.27 18.25
N PRO A 33 -45.83 28.28 18.30
CA PRO A 33 -45.76 29.21 19.42
C PRO A 33 -47.10 29.89 19.65
N CYS A 34 -47.51 29.99 20.92
CA CYS A 34 -48.76 30.63 21.31
C CYS A 34 -48.85 32.04 20.68
N TRP A 35 -49.99 32.36 20.07
CA TRP A 35 -50.17 33.55 19.23
C TRP A 35 -49.82 34.87 19.95
N THR A 36 -50.04 34.95 21.26
CA THR A 36 -49.66 36.10 22.12
C THR A 36 -48.16 36.28 22.30
N LEU A 37 -47.38 35.19 22.22
CA LEU A 37 -45.93 35.19 22.38
C LEU A 37 -45.18 35.16 21.04
N SER A 38 -45.84 34.69 19.98
CA SER A 38 -45.27 34.51 18.64
C SER A 38 -44.52 35.74 18.13
N GLN A 39 -45.12 36.94 18.23
CA GLN A 39 -44.45 38.18 17.79
C GLN A 39 -43.17 38.49 18.58
N ASN A 40 -43.17 38.27 19.90
CA ASN A 40 -42.02 38.55 20.76
C ASN A 40 -40.92 37.50 20.56
N ILE A 41 -41.30 36.24 20.36
CA ILE A 41 -40.40 35.16 19.98
C ILE A 41 -39.75 35.45 18.62
N SER A 42 -40.53 35.82 17.59
CA SER A 42 -39.99 36.14 16.25
C SER A 42 -39.07 37.35 16.26
N LYS A 43 -39.37 38.40 17.05
CA LYS A 43 -38.46 39.54 17.26
C LYS A 43 -37.15 39.11 17.92
N LEU A 44 -37.23 38.25 18.95
CA LEU A 44 -36.05 37.71 19.61
C LEU A 44 -35.21 36.87 18.63
N GLU A 45 -35.80 35.95 17.87
CA GLU A 45 -35.08 35.19 16.85
C GLU A 45 -34.44 36.10 15.78
N ALA A 46 -35.18 37.08 15.26
CA ALA A 46 -34.66 38.01 14.26
C ALA A 46 -33.39 38.74 14.75
N SER A 47 -33.36 39.12 16.03
CA SER A 47 -32.20 39.78 16.66
C SER A 47 -30.95 38.90 16.81
N PHE A 48 -31.05 37.58 16.59
CA PHE A 48 -29.93 36.64 16.58
C PHE A 48 -29.46 36.22 15.18
N ARG A 49 -30.14 36.64 14.10
CA ARG A 49 -29.70 36.37 12.72
C ARG A 49 -28.31 36.94 12.39
N PRO A 50 -27.89 38.13 12.87
CA PRO A 50 -26.53 38.62 12.64
C PRO A 50 -25.47 37.73 13.30
N LEU A 51 -25.75 37.23 14.51
CA LEU A 51 -24.87 36.27 15.19
C LEU A 51 -24.76 34.96 14.39
N ALA A 52 -25.88 34.47 13.85
CA ALA A 52 -25.90 33.31 12.97
C ALA A 52 -24.99 33.51 11.74
N ALA A 53 -25.04 34.69 11.12
CA ALA A 53 -24.20 35.03 9.98
C ALA A 53 -22.71 35.12 10.34
N MET A 54 -22.37 35.65 11.53
CA MET A 54 -20.98 35.73 12.00
C MET A 54 -20.32 34.36 12.21
N ILE A 55 -21.07 33.37 12.70
CA ILE A 55 -20.56 32.00 12.95
C ILE A 55 -20.69 31.06 11.75
N THR A 56 -21.35 31.49 10.66
CA THR A 56 -21.57 30.67 9.46
C THR A 56 -20.56 31.01 8.38
N ILE A 57 -19.80 30.01 7.92
CA ILE A 57 -18.92 30.16 6.76
C ILE A 57 -19.76 30.39 5.50
N GLN A 58 -19.48 31.50 4.80
CA GLN A 58 -20.17 31.86 3.56
C GLN A 58 -20.03 30.74 2.53
N ALA A 59 -21.13 30.46 1.82
CA ALA A 59 -21.19 29.44 0.77
C ALA A 59 -20.76 28.01 1.18
N LYS A 60 -20.84 27.64 2.48
CA LYS A 60 -20.47 26.30 2.99
C LYS A 60 -20.99 25.13 2.12
N ASN A 61 -22.27 25.16 1.73
CA ASN A 61 -22.90 24.09 0.92
C ASN A 61 -22.35 23.95 -0.52
N SER A 62 -21.56 24.91 -1.01
CA SER A 62 -20.89 24.80 -2.32
C SER A 62 -19.42 24.40 -2.24
N LEU A 63 -18.83 24.45 -1.05
CA LEU A 63 -17.46 23.99 -0.83
C LEU A 63 -17.45 22.46 -0.87
N LEU A 64 -16.43 21.88 -1.49
CA LEU A 64 -16.23 20.44 -1.60
C LEU A 64 -14.80 20.10 -1.17
N PRO A 65 -14.59 19.06 -0.35
CA PRO A 65 -13.26 18.66 0.10
C PRO A 65 -12.50 17.93 -1.01
N MET A 66 -11.17 17.96 -0.99
CA MET A 66 -10.38 17.02 -1.80
C MET A 66 -10.50 15.62 -1.20
N VAL A 67 -11.04 14.66 -1.95
CA VAL A 67 -11.14 13.27 -1.47
C VAL A 67 -9.75 12.63 -1.39
N ARG A 68 -9.47 11.98 -0.27
CA ARG A 68 -8.20 11.29 0.01
C ARG A 68 -8.47 9.93 0.67
N TYR A 69 -7.64 8.93 0.34
CA TYR A 69 -7.68 7.60 0.94
C TYR A 69 -7.27 7.69 2.42
N ASN A 70 -8.01 7.02 3.31
CA ASN A 70 -7.78 7.00 4.77
C ASN A 70 -6.38 6.46 5.18
N HIS A 71 -6.21 5.21 5.63
CA HIS A 71 -7.20 4.18 5.99
C HIS A 71 -7.13 3.88 7.51
N SER A 72 -6.77 4.91 8.31
CA SER A 72 -6.18 4.71 9.65
C SER A 72 -7.21 4.86 10.78
N LYS A 73 -7.21 3.87 11.71
CA LYS A 73 -7.97 3.95 12.98
C LYS A 73 -7.58 5.20 13.80
N ILE A 74 -6.35 5.67 13.62
CA ILE A 74 -5.71 6.76 14.37
C ILE A 74 -6.34 8.12 14.04
N TRP A 75 -6.89 8.28 12.82
CA TRP A 75 -7.67 9.45 12.41
C TRP A 75 -8.92 9.73 13.27
N ARG A 76 -9.45 8.74 13.98
CA ARG A 76 -10.63 8.95 14.85
C ARG A 76 -10.31 9.80 16.09
N HIS A 77 -9.03 10.04 16.39
CA HIS A 77 -8.59 10.90 17.49
C HIS A 77 -8.21 12.31 17.02
N SER A 78 -7.91 12.54 15.74
CA SER A 78 -7.64 13.87 15.15
C SER A 78 -8.91 14.66 14.78
N GLN A 79 -10.01 14.44 15.51
CA GLN A 79 -11.37 14.94 15.24
C GLN A 79 -11.45 16.45 14.93
N LYS A 80 -10.52 17.23 15.48
CA LYS A 80 -10.43 18.69 15.33
C LYS A 80 -10.42 19.16 13.86
N PHE A 81 -9.87 18.41 12.92
CA PHE A 81 -9.72 18.85 11.52
C PHE A 81 -10.97 18.64 10.64
N TRP A 82 -11.77 17.59 10.85
CA TRP A 82 -12.96 17.29 10.02
C TRP A 82 -14.28 17.81 10.58
N ASN A 83 -14.31 18.37 11.79
CA ASN A 83 -15.48 19.03 12.41
C ASN A 83 -16.25 19.98 11.47
N PHE A 84 -15.57 20.62 10.51
CA PHE A 84 -16.20 21.48 9.51
C PHE A 84 -17.16 20.70 8.57
N TRP A 85 -16.81 19.47 8.21
CA TRP A 85 -17.50 18.65 7.21
C TRP A 85 -18.51 17.66 7.80
N TYR A 86 -18.63 17.55 9.13
CA TYR A 86 -19.52 16.55 9.76
C TYR A 86 -21.01 16.78 9.47
N VAL A 87 -21.67 15.68 9.12
CA VAL A 87 -23.06 15.56 8.70
C VAL A 87 -23.76 14.54 9.59
N HIS A 88 -24.88 14.91 10.20
CA HIS A 88 -25.67 14.04 11.05
C HIS A 88 -26.18 12.82 10.24
N PRO A 89 -25.90 11.57 10.66
CA PRO A 89 -26.12 10.37 9.84
C PRO A 89 -27.60 10.12 9.47
N GLU A 90 -28.54 10.50 10.34
CA GLU A 90 -29.98 10.38 10.06
C GLU A 90 -30.55 11.53 9.20
N LYS A 91 -30.27 12.79 9.57
CA LYS A 91 -30.88 13.96 8.93
C LYS A 91 -30.23 14.34 7.61
N PHE A 92 -28.96 13.96 7.42
CA PHE A 92 -28.06 14.46 6.37
C PHE A 92 -27.85 15.99 6.40
N THR A 93 -27.99 16.62 7.57
CA THR A 93 -27.73 18.06 7.82
C THR A 93 -26.41 18.25 8.57
N TRP A 94 -25.81 19.44 8.55
CA TRP A 94 -24.54 19.69 9.26
C TRP A 94 -24.66 19.47 10.77
N GLU A 95 -23.74 18.70 11.37
CA GLU A 95 -23.76 18.39 12.82
C GLU A 95 -23.57 19.65 13.68
N SER A 96 -22.79 20.62 13.19
CA SER A 96 -22.54 21.92 13.85
C SER A 96 -23.82 22.73 14.13
N ILE A 97 -24.93 22.43 13.46
CA ILE A 97 -26.21 23.13 13.60
C ILE A 97 -27.06 22.54 14.73
N ASP A 98 -27.05 21.21 14.90
CA ASP A 98 -27.82 20.56 15.96
C ASP A 98 -27.29 20.93 17.36
N ASN A 99 -25.99 21.18 17.47
CA ASN A 99 -25.34 21.63 18.70
C ASN A 99 -25.59 23.12 19.04
N VAL A 100 -25.98 23.96 18.07
CA VAL A 100 -26.09 25.42 18.24
C VAL A 100 -27.48 25.91 17.83
N LYS A 101 -28.36 26.16 18.80
CA LYS A 101 -29.76 26.54 18.54
C LYS A 101 -29.93 28.03 18.22
N ILE A 102 -29.34 28.47 17.11
CA ILE A 102 -29.39 29.83 16.56
C ILE A 102 -30.16 29.82 15.22
N PRO A 103 -30.90 30.89 14.85
CA PRO A 103 -31.57 31.02 13.55
C PRO A 103 -30.60 31.19 12.38
N PHE A 104 -30.06 30.06 11.90
CA PHE A 104 -29.28 29.97 10.66
C PHE A 104 -30.12 30.25 9.40
N HIS A 105 -29.44 30.51 8.29
CA HIS A 105 -30.07 30.64 6.98
C HIS A 105 -30.73 29.31 6.56
N PRO A 106 -31.91 29.30 5.89
CA PRO A 106 -32.62 28.07 5.52
C PRO A 106 -31.76 27.02 4.81
N SER A 107 -30.85 27.44 3.93
CA SER A 107 -29.97 26.52 3.20
C SER A 107 -29.05 25.69 4.10
N GLN A 108 -28.73 26.15 5.32
CA GLN A 108 -27.92 25.38 6.26
C GLN A 108 -28.68 24.16 6.81
N TYR A 109 -30.02 24.18 6.80
CA TYR A 109 -30.88 23.07 7.21
C TYR A 109 -31.22 22.10 6.06
N GLU A 110 -30.72 22.35 4.83
CA GLU A 110 -30.89 21.44 3.70
C GLU A 110 -30.10 20.15 3.87
N GLN A 111 -30.59 19.07 3.25
CA GLN A 111 -29.89 17.79 3.22
C GLN A 111 -28.69 17.86 2.25
N GLN A 112 -27.49 17.54 2.74
CA GLN A 112 -26.22 17.74 2.03
C GLN A 112 -25.92 16.65 0.99
N TYR A 113 -26.94 16.27 0.20
CA TYR A 113 -26.81 15.27 -0.88
C TYR A 113 -25.72 15.63 -1.88
N ARG A 114 -25.52 16.91 -2.20
CA ARG A 114 -24.44 17.35 -3.11
C ARG A 114 -23.05 16.94 -2.61
N LEU A 115 -22.78 17.11 -1.30
CA LEU A 115 -21.51 16.69 -0.69
C LEU A 115 -21.38 15.16 -0.72
N LEU A 116 -22.43 14.44 -0.31
CA LEU A 116 -22.39 12.98 -0.22
C LEU A 116 -22.26 12.32 -1.60
N ASN A 117 -23.01 12.79 -2.61
CA ASN A 117 -22.89 12.38 -4.02
C ASN A 117 -21.47 12.64 -4.57
N TYR A 118 -20.89 13.81 -4.25
CA TYR A 118 -19.53 14.14 -4.65
C TYR A 118 -18.52 13.20 -3.98
N VAL A 119 -18.62 12.95 -2.67
CA VAL A 119 -17.66 12.07 -1.97
C VAL A 119 -17.77 10.64 -2.49
N ILE A 120 -18.97 10.06 -2.58
CA ILE A 120 -19.15 8.66 -3.04
C ILE A 120 -18.75 8.45 -4.51
N SER A 121 -18.77 9.49 -5.36
CA SER A 121 -18.34 9.37 -6.76
C SER A 121 -16.83 9.27 -6.95
N HIS A 122 -16.03 9.64 -5.94
CA HIS A 122 -14.57 9.54 -6.00
C HIS A 122 -14.08 8.16 -5.54
N ARG A 123 -13.02 7.66 -6.18
CA ARG A 123 -12.29 6.47 -5.72
C ARG A 123 -11.78 6.68 -4.30
N TYR A 124 -11.61 5.59 -3.55
CA TYR A 124 -10.98 5.60 -2.22
C TYR A 124 -11.72 6.43 -1.14
N SER A 125 -13.00 6.72 -1.36
CA SER A 125 -13.82 7.64 -0.56
C SER A 125 -14.56 7.03 0.63
N TYR A 126 -14.67 5.69 0.72
CA TYR A 126 -15.53 5.00 1.69
C TYR A 126 -15.27 5.43 3.15
N GLU A 127 -14.02 5.47 3.61
CA GLU A 127 -13.71 5.88 4.98
C GLU A 127 -13.90 7.37 5.24
N MET A 128 -13.66 8.21 4.23
CA MET A 128 -13.95 9.63 4.31
C MET A 128 -15.46 9.90 4.38
N LEU A 129 -16.27 9.11 3.66
CA LEU A 129 -17.74 9.14 3.75
C LEU A 129 -18.20 8.77 5.17
N LEU A 130 -17.63 7.72 5.78
CA LEU A 130 -17.94 7.36 7.18
C LEU A 130 -17.50 8.45 8.17
N THR A 131 -16.32 9.04 7.97
CA THR A 131 -15.79 10.13 8.80
C THR A 131 -16.69 11.37 8.71
N ILE A 132 -17.16 11.73 7.52
CA ILE A 132 -18.13 12.82 7.30
C ILE A 132 -19.47 12.54 8.00
N MET A 133 -19.90 11.28 8.10
CA MET A 133 -21.14 10.89 8.79
C MET A 133 -20.95 10.58 10.28
N SER A 134 -19.76 10.85 10.85
CA SER A 134 -19.40 10.53 12.24
C SER A 134 -19.58 9.03 12.59
N MET A 135 -19.39 8.14 11.60
CA MET A 135 -19.57 6.68 11.70
C MET A 135 -18.23 5.92 11.83
N SER A 136 -18.25 4.76 12.49
CA SER A 136 -17.09 3.87 12.62
C SER A 136 -17.19 2.62 11.74
N THR A 137 -16.04 2.07 11.34
CA THR A 137 -15.92 0.80 10.59
C THR A 137 -15.95 -0.45 11.48
N GLU A 138 -15.99 -0.28 12.80
CA GLU A 138 -16.27 -1.37 13.73
C GLU A 138 -17.76 -1.73 13.68
N ARG A 139 -18.09 -2.97 14.06
CA ARG A 139 -19.47 -3.47 14.04
C ARG A 139 -20.32 -2.66 15.02
N SER A 140 -20.93 -1.58 14.57
CA SER A 140 -21.95 -0.88 15.35
C SER A 140 -23.14 -1.82 15.50
N ASN A 141 -23.31 -2.39 16.70
CA ASN A 141 -24.49 -3.19 17.03
C ASN A 141 -25.80 -2.38 16.96
N GLN A 142 -25.71 -1.08 16.69
CA GLN A 142 -26.81 -0.22 16.29
C GLN A 142 -26.81 -0.10 14.74
N PRO A 143 -27.81 -0.66 14.05
CA PRO A 143 -28.03 -0.35 12.64
C PRO A 143 -28.61 1.06 12.53
N ILE A 144 -27.99 1.93 11.74
CA ILE A 144 -28.63 3.17 11.28
C ILE A 144 -29.74 2.75 10.33
N LYS A 145 -30.97 2.64 10.86
CA LYS A 145 -32.09 2.07 10.12
C LYS A 145 -32.47 2.97 8.94
N ASN A 146 -32.39 2.39 7.75
CA ASN A 146 -33.05 2.79 6.50
C ASN A 146 -32.51 4.04 5.77
N GLN A 147 -31.93 5.04 6.44
CA GLN A 147 -31.59 6.32 5.78
C GLN A 147 -30.36 6.28 4.88
N LEU A 148 -29.27 5.59 5.27
CA LEU A 148 -28.12 5.39 4.38
C LEU A 148 -28.49 4.54 3.16
N GLY A 149 -29.33 3.51 3.34
CA GLY A 149 -29.90 2.75 2.24
C GLY A 149 -30.74 3.61 1.29
N THR A 150 -31.55 4.53 1.83
CA THR A 150 -32.33 5.51 1.05
C THR A 150 -31.42 6.44 0.24
N PHE A 151 -30.28 6.87 0.79
CA PHE A 151 -29.28 7.64 0.06
C PHE A 151 -28.69 6.84 -1.12
N VAL A 152 -28.24 5.60 -0.89
CA VAL A 152 -27.70 4.74 -1.95
C VAL A 152 -28.74 4.44 -3.04
N ILE A 153 -30.01 4.19 -2.68
CA ILE A 153 -31.09 4.04 -3.67
C ILE A 153 -31.24 5.30 -4.52
N LYS A 154 -31.27 6.50 -3.92
CA LYS A 154 -31.35 7.76 -4.67
C LYS A 154 -30.19 7.93 -5.64
N TYR A 155 -28.96 7.65 -5.20
CA TYR A 155 -27.76 7.77 -6.03
C TYR A 155 -27.73 6.76 -7.18
N LEU A 156 -28.14 5.50 -6.95
CA LEU A 156 -28.30 4.50 -8.00
C LEU A 156 -29.35 4.93 -9.04
N MET A 157 -30.47 5.50 -8.59
CA MET A 157 -31.50 6.03 -9.50
C MET A 157 -30.98 7.21 -10.34
N GLU A 158 -30.20 8.11 -9.75
CA GLU A 158 -29.57 9.24 -10.44
C GLU A 158 -28.67 8.76 -11.60
N ILE A 159 -27.88 7.71 -11.38
CA ILE A 159 -27.05 7.07 -12.43
C ILE A 159 -27.91 6.41 -13.51
N ILE A 160 -28.95 5.65 -13.13
CA ILE A 160 -29.85 4.99 -14.10
C ILE A 160 -30.54 6.02 -15.00
N THR A 161 -30.99 7.15 -14.44
CA THR A 161 -31.62 8.25 -15.18
C THR A 161 -30.65 9.16 -15.93
N SER A 162 -29.34 8.99 -15.76
CA SER A 162 -28.36 9.85 -16.43
C SER A 162 -28.35 9.60 -17.94
N ASN A 163 -28.64 10.66 -18.72
CA ASN A 163 -28.60 10.62 -20.18
C ASN A 163 -27.19 10.84 -20.73
N SER A 164 -26.20 10.19 -20.11
CA SER A 164 -24.83 10.17 -20.61
C SER A 164 -24.71 9.17 -21.77
N ASP A 165 -24.46 9.66 -22.98
CA ASP A 165 -24.26 8.79 -24.17
C ASP A 165 -22.94 8.01 -24.12
N ASN A 166 -22.03 8.38 -23.21
CA ASN A 166 -20.77 7.69 -23.00
C ASN A 166 -20.95 6.43 -22.12
N ASP A 167 -21.19 5.28 -22.76
CA ASP A 167 -21.24 3.96 -22.10
C ASP A 167 -19.96 3.60 -21.34
N ALA A 168 -18.78 3.94 -21.87
CA ALA A 168 -17.52 3.66 -21.18
C ALA A 168 -17.42 4.41 -19.84
N GLY A 169 -17.77 5.69 -19.82
CA GLY A 169 -17.82 6.51 -18.59
C GLY A 169 -18.83 5.96 -17.57
N ARG A 170 -19.99 5.49 -18.04
CA ARG A 170 -21.01 4.84 -17.20
C ARG A 170 -20.52 3.53 -16.60
N ASN A 171 -19.85 2.69 -17.39
CA ASN A 171 -19.28 1.42 -16.92
C ASN A 171 -18.20 1.64 -15.85
N VAL A 172 -17.37 2.69 -15.98
CA VAL A 172 -16.40 3.08 -14.95
C VAL A 172 -17.08 3.51 -13.64
N ILE A 173 -18.24 4.19 -13.70
CA ILE A 173 -19.02 4.53 -12.50
C ILE A 173 -19.59 3.27 -11.84
N TRP A 174 -20.12 2.32 -12.62
CA TRP A 174 -20.61 1.03 -12.12
C TRP A 174 -19.50 0.15 -11.53
N GLN A 175 -18.30 0.16 -12.10
CA GLN A 175 -17.11 -0.50 -11.55
C GLN A 175 -16.70 0.14 -10.22
N HIS A 176 -16.56 1.47 -10.20
CA HIS A 176 -16.21 2.22 -8.99
C HIS A 176 -17.21 1.98 -7.85
N LEU A 177 -18.51 1.99 -8.13
CA LEU A 177 -19.56 1.84 -7.11
C LEU A 177 -19.59 0.48 -6.41
N GLN A 178 -19.03 -0.58 -7.01
CA GLN A 178 -18.99 -1.90 -6.40
C GLN A 178 -18.26 -1.85 -5.05
N VAL A 179 -17.06 -1.26 -5.00
CA VAL A 179 -16.21 -1.22 -3.81
C VAL A 179 -16.89 -0.58 -2.58
N PRO A 180 -17.37 0.68 -2.61
CA PRO A 180 -17.98 1.31 -1.44
C PRO A 180 -19.33 0.66 -1.05
N ILE A 181 -20.13 0.18 -2.01
CA ILE A 181 -21.41 -0.49 -1.69
C ILE A 181 -21.16 -1.85 -1.04
N ILE A 182 -20.21 -2.64 -1.55
CA ILE A 182 -19.78 -3.90 -0.93
C ILE A 182 -19.26 -3.64 0.49
N GLN A 183 -18.42 -2.63 0.68
CA GLN A 183 -17.90 -2.26 2.00
C GLN A 183 -19.02 -1.82 2.97
N MET A 184 -19.99 -1.01 2.52
CA MET A 184 -21.17 -0.63 3.33
C MET A 184 -22.03 -1.84 3.74
N LEU A 185 -22.26 -2.78 2.83
CA LEU A 185 -23.05 -3.98 3.10
C LEU A 185 -22.30 -4.99 3.99
N PHE A 186 -20.98 -5.14 3.81
CA PHE A 186 -20.13 -6.02 4.63
C PHE A 186 -20.04 -5.54 6.09
N HIS A 187 -19.92 -4.23 6.31
CA HIS A 187 -19.96 -3.63 7.64
C HIS A 187 -21.38 -3.47 8.23
N LYS A 188 -22.41 -3.93 7.52
CA LYS A 188 -23.83 -3.85 7.91
C LYS A 188 -24.35 -2.42 8.10
N HIS A 189 -23.77 -1.44 7.43
CA HIS A 189 -24.28 -0.07 7.39
C HIS A 189 -25.55 0.05 6.51
N ILE A 190 -25.78 -0.90 5.60
CA ILE A 190 -26.99 -1.01 4.78
C ILE A 190 -27.45 -2.48 4.76
N ASN A 191 -28.75 -2.72 4.57
CA ASN A 191 -29.36 -4.03 4.37
C ASN A 191 -29.72 -4.23 2.88
N LEU A 192 -29.29 -5.36 2.29
CA LEU A 192 -29.58 -5.71 0.89
C LEU A 192 -31.10 -5.79 0.59
N GLY A 193 -31.88 -6.39 1.49
CA GLY A 193 -33.32 -6.55 1.31
C GLY A 193 -34.06 -5.22 1.21
N ASP A 194 -33.59 -4.19 1.91
CA ASP A 194 -34.16 -2.84 1.86
C ASP A 194 -33.72 -2.10 0.58
N ILE A 195 -32.48 -2.30 0.11
CA ILE A 195 -32.04 -1.79 -1.20
C ILE A 195 -32.92 -2.37 -2.31
N LEU A 196 -33.12 -3.69 -2.36
CA LEU A 196 -33.90 -4.35 -3.41
C LEU A 196 -35.36 -3.88 -3.43
N LYS A 197 -36.01 -3.84 -2.25
CA LYS A 197 -37.38 -3.32 -2.11
C LYS A 197 -37.48 -1.86 -2.54
N GLY A 198 -36.54 -1.01 -2.10
CA GLY A 198 -36.53 0.41 -2.39
C GLY A 198 -36.24 0.73 -3.86
N LEU A 199 -35.28 0.01 -4.47
CA LEU A 199 -34.96 0.14 -5.89
C LEU A 199 -36.17 -0.24 -6.77
N ARG A 200 -36.81 -1.39 -6.48
CA ARG A 200 -38.06 -1.79 -7.15
C ARG A 200 -39.16 -0.73 -6.99
N ALA A 201 -39.29 -0.15 -5.80
CA ALA A 201 -40.29 0.89 -5.52
C ALA A 201 -40.03 2.21 -6.26
N GLU A 202 -38.78 2.60 -6.53
CA GLU A 202 -38.45 3.75 -7.38
C GLU A 202 -38.61 3.43 -8.87
N LEU A 203 -38.18 2.24 -9.33
CA LEU A 203 -38.34 1.80 -10.73
C LEU A 203 -39.82 1.76 -11.17
N ARG A 204 -40.74 1.38 -10.27
CA ARG A 204 -42.19 1.38 -10.52
C ARG A 204 -42.85 2.76 -10.59
N LYS A 205 -42.15 3.85 -10.26
CA LYS A 205 -42.74 5.20 -10.28
C LYS A 205 -42.83 5.70 -11.72
N LYS A 206 -44.04 5.62 -12.28
CA LYS A 206 -44.39 6.11 -13.62
C LYS A 206 -43.80 7.50 -13.88
N GLY A 207 -43.11 7.65 -15.01
CA GLY A 207 -42.54 8.91 -15.47
C GLY A 207 -41.14 9.25 -14.96
N LYS A 208 -40.52 8.45 -14.08
CA LYS A 208 -39.15 8.69 -13.60
C LYS A 208 -38.03 8.08 -14.45
N VAL A 209 -38.26 6.90 -15.03
CA VAL A 209 -37.24 6.11 -15.75
C VAL A 209 -37.86 5.54 -17.04
N THR A 210 -37.12 5.57 -18.15
CA THR A 210 -37.55 4.94 -19.41
C THR A 210 -37.16 3.45 -19.44
N ARG A 211 -37.85 2.65 -20.27
CA ARG A 211 -37.53 1.21 -20.36
C ARG A 211 -36.12 0.96 -20.91
N GLU A 212 -35.68 1.78 -21.86
CA GLU A 212 -34.32 1.76 -22.43
C GLU A 212 -33.24 1.99 -21.36
N GLN A 213 -33.44 2.97 -20.46
CA GLN A 213 -32.55 3.22 -19.32
C GLN A 213 -32.46 2.00 -18.37
N ILE A 214 -33.55 1.25 -18.20
CA ILE A 214 -33.56 0.02 -17.40
C ILE A 214 -32.75 -1.07 -18.11
N VAL A 215 -33.05 -1.34 -19.38
CA VAL A 215 -32.37 -2.39 -20.17
C VAL A 215 -30.86 -2.12 -20.27
N ARG A 216 -30.45 -0.86 -20.47
CA ARG A 216 -29.04 -0.44 -20.55
C ARG A 216 -28.25 -0.60 -19.24
N ASN A 217 -28.91 -0.65 -18.08
CA ASN A 217 -28.24 -0.77 -16.77
C ASN A 217 -28.49 -2.11 -16.04
N ARG A 218 -29.42 -2.95 -16.51
CA ARG A 218 -29.86 -4.16 -15.77
C ARG A 218 -28.73 -5.14 -15.49
N ASP A 219 -27.81 -5.33 -16.43
CA ASP A 219 -26.72 -6.29 -16.32
C ASP A 219 -25.66 -5.81 -15.31
N SER A 220 -25.37 -4.51 -15.28
CA SER A 220 -24.50 -3.87 -14.26
C SER A 220 -25.13 -3.90 -12.86
N ILE A 221 -26.46 -3.77 -12.75
CA ILE A 221 -27.19 -3.96 -11.48
C ILE A 221 -27.09 -5.42 -11.02
N MET A 222 -27.30 -6.40 -11.92
CA MET A 222 -27.13 -7.82 -11.60
C MET A 222 -25.70 -8.17 -11.20
N TRP A 223 -24.71 -7.57 -11.86
CA TRP A 223 -23.30 -7.71 -11.49
C TRP A 223 -23.02 -7.16 -10.07
N LEU A 224 -23.48 -5.94 -9.75
CA LEU A 224 -23.36 -5.36 -8.40
C LEU A 224 -24.01 -6.25 -7.32
N LEU A 225 -25.16 -6.86 -7.62
CA LEU A 225 -25.86 -7.77 -6.72
C LEU A 225 -25.11 -9.11 -6.55
N LEU A 226 -24.55 -9.67 -7.63
CA LEU A 226 -23.74 -10.89 -7.61
C LEU A 226 -22.47 -10.72 -6.76
N GLN A 227 -21.82 -9.55 -6.81
CA GLN A 227 -20.65 -9.26 -5.99
C GLN A 227 -20.93 -9.49 -4.49
N TYR A 228 -22.04 -8.95 -3.99
CA TYR A 228 -22.40 -9.09 -2.57
C TYR A 228 -22.97 -10.46 -2.20
N MET A 229 -23.83 -11.05 -3.03
CA MET A 229 -24.41 -12.38 -2.76
C MET A 229 -23.40 -13.53 -2.86
N SER A 230 -22.14 -13.25 -3.17
CA SER A 230 -21.10 -14.28 -3.34
C SER A 230 -20.46 -14.78 -2.03
N ALA A 231 -20.58 -14.06 -0.91
CA ALA A 231 -19.81 -14.33 0.31
C ALA A 231 -20.60 -15.07 1.39
N GLY A 232 -20.30 -16.36 1.61
CA GLY A 232 -20.50 -17.09 2.88
C GLY A 232 -21.91 -17.14 3.49
N MET A 233 -22.95 -16.69 2.80
CA MET A 233 -24.29 -16.46 3.36
C MET A 233 -25.38 -17.04 2.46
N VAL A 234 -25.31 -18.35 2.24
CA VAL A 234 -26.44 -19.22 1.85
C VAL A 234 -27.72 -18.87 2.63
N ALA A 235 -27.57 -18.49 3.91
CA ALA A 235 -28.63 -17.91 4.74
C ALA A 235 -29.25 -16.61 4.15
N MET A 236 -28.44 -15.59 3.83
CA MET A 236 -28.97 -14.32 3.29
C MET A 236 -29.58 -14.49 1.89
N ILE A 237 -29.05 -15.38 1.05
CA ILE A 237 -29.65 -15.62 -0.27
C ILE A 237 -31.09 -16.14 -0.09
N SER A 238 -31.32 -17.06 0.84
CA SER A 238 -32.66 -17.56 1.21
C SER A 238 -33.55 -16.44 1.81
N GLU A 239 -33.04 -15.62 2.75
CA GLU A 239 -33.78 -14.48 3.35
C GLU A 239 -34.20 -13.39 2.35
N VAL A 240 -33.45 -13.23 1.26
CA VAL A 240 -33.60 -12.13 0.30
C VAL A 240 -34.13 -12.60 -1.07
N ASN A 241 -34.30 -13.91 -1.26
CA ASN A 241 -34.71 -14.52 -2.52
C ASN A 241 -36.01 -13.90 -3.09
N THR A 242 -37.02 -13.69 -2.24
CA THR A 242 -38.32 -13.14 -2.70
C THR A 242 -38.17 -11.72 -3.25
N GLN A 243 -37.37 -10.89 -2.57
CA GLN A 243 -37.06 -9.51 -2.94
C GLN A 243 -36.23 -9.44 -4.23
N PHE A 244 -35.32 -10.41 -4.41
CA PHE A 244 -34.53 -10.56 -5.63
C PHE A 244 -35.42 -10.95 -6.82
N MET A 245 -36.24 -11.99 -6.70
CA MET A 245 -37.19 -12.42 -7.74
C MET A 245 -38.13 -11.27 -8.16
N ASP A 246 -38.62 -10.54 -7.17
CA ASP A 246 -39.48 -9.37 -7.34
C ASP A 246 -38.82 -8.22 -8.13
N LEU A 247 -37.51 -8.04 -8.02
CA LEU A 247 -36.72 -7.08 -8.79
C LEU A 247 -36.32 -7.64 -10.16
N PHE A 248 -35.92 -8.91 -10.25
CA PHE A 248 -35.58 -9.58 -11.50
C PHE A 248 -36.73 -9.50 -12.50
N ASN A 249 -37.95 -9.80 -12.06
CA ASN A 249 -39.16 -9.69 -12.86
C ASN A 249 -39.40 -8.26 -13.38
N GLU A 250 -39.04 -7.22 -12.62
CA GLU A 250 -39.15 -5.82 -13.04
C GLU A 250 -38.06 -5.40 -14.03
N LEU A 251 -36.85 -5.93 -13.89
CA LEU A 251 -35.71 -5.62 -14.77
C LEU A 251 -35.79 -6.37 -16.10
N TYR A 252 -36.35 -7.59 -16.13
CA TYR A 252 -36.36 -8.47 -17.31
C TYR A 252 -37.74 -8.64 -17.98
N VAL A 253 -38.76 -7.83 -17.65
CA VAL A 253 -40.15 -7.89 -18.20
C VAL A 253 -40.22 -8.26 -19.69
N ASP A 254 -39.46 -7.57 -20.55
CA ASP A 254 -39.52 -7.74 -22.01
C ASP A 254 -39.01 -9.11 -22.50
N VAL A 255 -38.23 -9.82 -21.67
CA VAL A 255 -37.54 -11.07 -22.01
C VAL A 255 -38.04 -12.23 -21.16
N VAL A 256 -39.11 -12.08 -20.36
CA VAL A 256 -39.66 -13.19 -19.55
C VAL A 256 -40.16 -14.37 -20.42
N PHE A 257 -40.57 -14.09 -21.66
CA PHE A 257 -41.16 -15.06 -22.59
C PHE A 257 -40.21 -15.55 -23.70
N ASN A 258 -39.05 -14.90 -23.88
CA ASN A 258 -38.05 -15.23 -24.91
C ASN A 258 -36.73 -15.63 -24.25
N SER A 259 -35.90 -16.43 -24.93
CA SER A 259 -34.53 -16.68 -24.45
C SER A 259 -33.67 -15.43 -24.58
N LEU A 260 -32.83 -15.14 -23.59
CA LEU A 260 -31.76 -14.15 -23.73
C LEU A 260 -30.74 -14.66 -24.75
N GLU A 261 -30.23 -13.76 -25.59
CA GLU A 261 -29.13 -14.06 -26.52
C GLU A 261 -27.88 -14.49 -25.74
N ILE A 262 -27.17 -15.47 -26.27
CA ILE A 262 -25.87 -15.91 -25.73
C ILE A 262 -24.84 -14.84 -26.13
N PRO A 263 -24.18 -14.15 -25.17
CA PRO A 263 -23.20 -13.14 -25.50
C PRO A 263 -21.91 -13.75 -26.07
N GLU A 264 -21.19 -12.97 -26.86
CA GLU A 264 -19.90 -13.39 -27.43
C GLU A 264 -18.90 -13.69 -26.30
N LEU A 265 -18.45 -14.94 -26.18
CA LEU A 265 -17.68 -15.44 -25.03
C LEU A 265 -16.22 -14.94 -24.99
N THR A 266 -15.77 -14.29 -26.05
CA THR A 266 -14.52 -13.53 -26.20
C THR A 266 -14.64 -12.10 -25.68
N SER A 267 -15.87 -11.59 -25.50
CA SER A 267 -16.11 -10.20 -25.10
C SER A 267 -16.10 -10.04 -23.58
N PRO A 268 -15.47 -8.98 -23.02
CA PRO A 268 -15.46 -8.74 -21.58
C PRO A 268 -16.85 -8.60 -20.95
N ASP A 269 -17.85 -8.15 -21.71
CA ASP A 269 -19.21 -7.90 -21.22
C ASP A 269 -20.01 -9.19 -21.02
N CYS A 270 -19.54 -10.33 -21.54
CA CYS A 270 -20.21 -11.61 -21.35
C CYS A 270 -20.38 -11.92 -19.85
N VAL A 271 -19.35 -11.64 -19.03
CA VAL A 271 -19.36 -11.95 -17.59
C VAL A 271 -20.46 -11.18 -16.84
N GLN A 272 -20.74 -9.92 -17.22
CA GLN A 272 -21.84 -9.15 -16.62
C GLN A 272 -23.21 -9.67 -17.06
N ARG A 273 -23.36 -10.07 -18.34
CA ARG A 273 -24.62 -10.65 -18.87
C ARG A 273 -24.95 -12.01 -18.25
N PHE A 274 -23.93 -12.82 -17.93
CA PHE A 274 -24.09 -14.08 -17.19
C PHE A 274 -24.39 -13.88 -15.69
N ALA A 275 -24.30 -12.65 -15.14
CA ALA A 275 -24.43 -12.41 -13.70
C ALA A 275 -25.78 -12.86 -13.12
N ALA A 276 -26.87 -12.68 -13.86
CA ALA A 276 -28.19 -13.14 -13.46
C ALA A 276 -28.23 -14.68 -13.29
N LEU A 277 -27.71 -15.44 -14.26
CA LEU A 277 -27.61 -16.90 -14.17
C LEU A 277 -26.76 -17.33 -12.97
N CYS A 278 -25.60 -16.67 -12.75
CA CYS A 278 -24.74 -16.95 -11.60
C CYS A 278 -25.53 -16.84 -10.28
N ILE A 279 -26.32 -15.78 -10.08
CA ILE A 279 -27.15 -15.59 -8.87
C ILE A 279 -28.14 -16.74 -8.70
N PHE A 280 -28.86 -17.10 -9.77
CA PHE A 280 -29.82 -18.21 -9.74
C PHE A 280 -29.17 -19.55 -9.39
N MET A 281 -27.99 -19.85 -9.91
CA MET A 281 -27.26 -21.08 -9.59
C MET A 281 -26.76 -21.10 -8.14
N HIS A 282 -26.34 -19.96 -7.57
CA HIS A 282 -26.02 -19.86 -6.15
C HIS A 282 -27.26 -20.04 -5.27
N ALA A 283 -28.40 -19.46 -5.65
CA ALA A 283 -29.68 -19.65 -4.95
C ALA A 283 -30.19 -21.10 -5.03
N GLN A 284 -29.98 -21.78 -6.16
CA GLN A 284 -30.33 -23.20 -6.33
C GLN A 284 -29.48 -24.10 -5.42
N ARG A 285 -28.16 -23.90 -5.35
CA ARG A 285 -27.29 -24.63 -4.42
C ARG A 285 -27.65 -24.36 -2.96
N ALA A 286 -27.89 -23.09 -2.62
CA ALA A 286 -28.32 -22.68 -1.28
C ALA A 286 -29.62 -23.39 -0.82
N ALA A 287 -30.57 -23.56 -1.73
CA ALA A 287 -31.81 -24.31 -1.44
C ALA A 287 -31.54 -25.81 -1.24
N ILE A 288 -30.71 -26.42 -2.10
CA ILE A 288 -30.31 -27.84 -2.01
C ILE A 288 -29.60 -28.13 -0.68
N GLU A 289 -28.62 -27.31 -0.29
CA GLU A 289 -27.88 -27.46 0.98
C GLU A 289 -28.78 -27.38 2.22
N LYS A 290 -29.86 -26.61 2.16
CA LYS A 290 -30.83 -26.41 3.26
C LYS A 290 -31.99 -27.41 3.26
N ASN A 291 -32.13 -28.26 2.23
CA ASN A 291 -33.36 -29.00 1.93
C ASN A 291 -34.61 -28.10 1.82
N GLU A 292 -34.42 -26.83 1.44
CA GLU A 292 -35.51 -25.89 1.15
C GLU A 292 -35.98 -26.10 -0.32
N GLY A 293 -37.22 -25.73 -0.63
CA GLY A 293 -37.84 -26.01 -1.94
C GLY A 293 -37.03 -25.49 -3.14
N SER A 294 -37.00 -26.28 -4.21
CA SER A 294 -36.11 -26.03 -5.36
C SER A 294 -36.37 -24.68 -6.05
N VAL A 295 -35.37 -23.79 -6.03
CA VAL A 295 -35.34 -22.58 -6.85
C VAL A 295 -35.24 -22.99 -8.32
N GLN A 296 -36.24 -22.62 -9.12
CA GLN A 296 -36.24 -22.85 -10.57
C GLN A 296 -35.57 -21.69 -11.31
N ILE A 297 -34.73 -22.03 -12.28
CA ILE A 297 -34.07 -21.05 -13.16
C ILE A 297 -35.11 -20.54 -14.19
N PRO A 298 -35.26 -19.21 -14.37
CA PRO A 298 -36.16 -18.64 -15.36
C PRO A 298 -35.87 -19.13 -16.78
N ARG A 299 -36.92 -19.38 -17.57
CA ARG A 299 -36.81 -19.89 -18.96
C ARG A 299 -35.87 -19.05 -19.83
N CYS A 300 -35.86 -17.74 -19.64
CA CYS A 300 -35.00 -16.81 -20.39
C CYS A 300 -33.49 -17.02 -20.18
N LEU A 301 -33.08 -17.73 -19.12
CA LEU A 301 -31.68 -18.04 -18.79
C LEU A 301 -31.27 -19.48 -19.15
N MET A 302 -32.20 -20.35 -19.58
CA MET A 302 -31.91 -21.77 -19.84
C MET A 302 -30.84 -21.98 -20.93
N ALA A 303 -30.89 -21.21 -22.02
CA ALA A 303 -29.89 -21.29 -23.09
C ALA A 303 -28.46 -20.91 -22.61
N GLN A 304 -28.36 -19.98 -21.66
CA GLN A 304 -27.09 -19.62 -21.03
C GLN A 304 -26.61 -20.74 -20.08
N GLN A 305 -27.52 -21.43 -19.39
CA GLN A 305 -27.21 -22.58 -18.55
C GLN A 305 -26.70 -23.78 -19.36
N GLU A 306 -27.36 -24.12 -20.47
CA GLU A 306 -26.92 -25.17 -21.39
C GLU A 306 -25.49 -24.88 -21.90
N LYS A 307 -25.24 -23.64 -22.35
CA LYS A 307 -23.91 -23.25 -22.81
C LYS A 307 -22.85 -23.30 -21.70
N LEU A 308 -23.21 -23.00 -20.45
CA LEU A 308 -22.31 -23.13 -19.32
C LEU A 308 -21.92 -24.59 -19.05
N THR A 309 -22.87 -25.54 -19.15
CA THR A 309 -22.56 -26.97 -18.97
C THR A 309 -21.68 -27.54 -20.07
N GLU A 310 -21.77 -27.01 -21.30
CA GLU A 310 -20.83 -27.30 -22.38
C GLU A 310 -19.41 -26.83 -22.02
N ILE A 311 -19.27 -25.58 -21.56
CA ILE A 311 -17.97 -24.99 -21.14
C ILE A 311 -17.34 -25.78 -19.98
N GLU A 312 -18.14 -26.19 -18.99
CA GLU A 312 -17.67 -27.00 -17.85
C GLU A 312 -17.06 -28.34 -18.32
N SER A 313 -17.67 -28.99 -19.32
CA SER A 313 -17.18 -30.25 -19.89
C SER A 313 -15.82 -30.12 -20.61
N HIS A 314 -15.43 -28.91 -21.03
CA HIS A 314 -14.19 -28.61 -21.75
C HIS A 314 -13.12 -27.90 -20.90
N LEU A 315 -13.29 -27.86 -19.57
CA LEU A 315 -12.40 -27.16 -18.61
C LEU A 315 -10.90 -27.46 -18.78
N SER A 316 -10.54 -28.70 -19.16
CA SER A 316 -9.14 -29.12 -19.36
C SER A 316 -8.47 -28.54 -20.62
N VAL A 317 -9.24 -27.93 -21.52
CA VAL A 317 -8.77 -27.35 -22.79
C VAL A 317 -8.78 -25.82 -22.77
N LEU A 318 -9.58 -25.20 -21.88
CA LEU A 318 -9.68 -23.73 -21.77
C LEU A 318 -8.31 -23.07 -21.56
N ASN A 319 -8.07 -21.97 -22.27
CA ASN A 319 -6.86 -21.18 -22.19
C ASN A 319 -6.95 -20.13 -21.08
N PHE A 320 -5.79 -19.58 -20.74
CA PHE A 320 -5.63 -18.60 -19.66
C PHE A 320 -6.30 -17.25 -19.95
N ASP A 321 -6.51 -16.91 -21.22
CA ASP A 321 -7.07 -15.63 -21.68
C ASP A 321 -8.60 -15.70 -21.96
N ASP A 322 -9.24 -16.86 -21.75
CA ASP A 322 -10.67 -17.03 -22.04
C ASP A 322 -11.56 -16.54 -20.88
N TYR A 323 -12.44 -15.56 -21.12
CA TYR A 323 -13.46 -15.13 -20.14
C TYR A 323 -14.41 -16.28 -19.72
N GLN A 324 -14.48 -17.36 -20.50
CA GLN A 324 -15.17 -18.60 -20.15
C GLN A 324 -14.69 -19.17 -18.79
N LEU A 325 -13.37 -19.13 -18.53
CA LEU A 325 -12.79 -19.58 -17.26
C LEU A 325 -13.22 -18.65 -16.10
N VAL A 326 -13.35 -17.35 -16.36
CA VAL A 326 -13.86 -16.36 -15.38
C VAL A 326 -15.34 -16.60 -15.06
N ILE A 327 -16.17 -16.95 -16.05
CA ILE A 327 -17.57 -17.34 -15.83
C ILE A 327 -17.63 -18.59 -14.95
N LEU A 328 -16.82 -19.62 -15.24
CA LEU A 328 -16.76 -20.82 -14.40
C LEU A 328 -16.32 -20.49 -12.97
N ILE A 329 -15.30 -19.65 -12.76
CA ILE A 329 -14.90 -19.18 -11.42
C ILE A 329 -16.05 -18.47 -10.70
N ASN A 330 -16.83 -17.64 -11.39
CA ASN A 330 -17.94 -16.91 -10.79
C ASN A 330 -19.14 -17.81 -10.41
N VAL A 331 -19.43 -18.84 -11.20
CA VAL A 331 -20.50 -19.81 -10.90
C VAL A 331 -20.03 -20.86 -9.88
N PHE A 332 -18.82 -21.39 -10.03
CA PHE A 332 -18.33 -22.55 -9.30
C PHE A 332 -17.28 -22.20 -8.24
N SER A 333 -17.27 -20.97 -7.71
CA SER A 333 -16.28 -20.46 -6.74
C SER A 333 -16.07 -21.25 -5.44
N ILE A 334 -16.86 -22.29 -5.18
CA ILE A 334 -16.74 -23.18 -4.02
C ILE A 334 -16.07 -24.52 -4.43
N LEU A 335 -16.15 -24.89 -5.72
CA LEU A 335 -15.48 -26.07 -6.26
C LEU A 335 -14.01 -25.78 -6.51
N ALA A 336 -13.17 -26.78 -6.26
CA ALA A 336 -11.73 -26.65 -6.44
C ALA A 336 -11.32 -26.59 -7.93
N SER A 337 -12.01 -27.35 -8.79
CA SER A 337 -11.58 -27.66 -10.17
C SER A 337 -11.31 -26.47 -11.10
N PRO A 338 -12.13 -25.38 -11.15
CA PRO A 338 -11.82 -24.26 -12.03
C PRO A 338 -10.56 -23.52 -11.57
N PHE A 339 -10.38 -23.39 -10.25
CA PHE A 339 -9.18 -22.77 -9.70
C PHE A 339 -7.93 -23.64 -9.88
N ASP A 340 -8.05 -24.96 -9.79
CA ASP A 340 -6.90 -25.86 -9.98
C ASP A 340 -6.36 -25.78 -11.42
N ARG A 341 -7.24 -25.62 -12.41
CA ARG A 341 -6.85 -25.28 -13.79
C ARG A 341 -6.12 -23.93 -13.87
N VAL A 342 -6.63 -22.89 -13.23
CA VAL A 342 -5.96 -21.58 -13.17
C VAL A 342 -4.58 -21.68 -12.51
N MET A 343 -4.45 -22.46 -11.42
CA MET A 343 -3.15 -22.65 -10.74
C MET A 343 -2.14 -23.31 -11.66
N ALA A 344 -2.53 -24.39 -12.37
CA ALA A 344 -1.66 -25.08 -13.31
C ALA A 344 -1.18 -24.16 -14.44
N CYS A 345 -2.07 -23.32 -15.00
CA CYS A 345 -1.68 -22.30 -15.98
C CYS A 345 -0.73 -21.24 -15.39
N LEU A 346 -0.92 -20.87 -14.12
CA LEU A 346 -0.07 -19.89 -13.42
C LEU A 346 1.27 -20.44 -12.97
N THR A 347 1.46 -21.75 -12.80
CA THR A 347 2.78 -22.36 -12.55
C THR A 347 3.50 -22.67 -13.87
N GLY A 348 2.79 -23.29 -14.81
CA GLY A 348 3.37 -23.86 -16.02
C GLY A 348 4.15 -25.15 -15.76
N ASP A 349 4.41 -25.91 -16.83
CA ASP A 349 4.93 -27.29 -16.75
C ASP A 349 6.46 -27.40 -16.80
N SER A 350 7.18 -26.28 -16.92
CA SER A 350 8.65 -26.24 -17.03
C SER A 350 9.29 -25.30 -16.00
N VAL A 351 10.62 -25.18 -16.04
CA VAL A 351 11.43 -24.40 -15.09
C VAL A 351 12.25 -23.35 -15.85
N ILE A 352 12.42 -22.17 -15.25
CA ILE A 352 13.25 -21.07 -15.74
C ILE A 352 14.31 -20.68 -14.69
N GLU A 353 15.41 -20.11 -15.15
CA GLU A 353 16.42 -19.48 -14.29
C GLU A 353 15.96 -18.08 -13.86
N MET A 354 16.17 -17.77 -12.58
CA MET A 354 15.80 -16.48 -11.98
C MET A 354 16.97 -15.49 -11.99
N PRO A 355 16.69 -14.18 -11.95
CA PRO A 355 17.71 -13.17 -11.71
C PRO A 355 18.54 -13.45 -10.44
N GLY A 356 19.86 -13.27 -10.54
CA GLY A 356 20.82 -13.65 -9.49
C GLY A 356 21.33 -15.10 -9.59
N SER A 357 20.76 -15.94 -10.46
CA SER A 357 21.29 -17.29 -10.75
C SER A 357 22.72 -17.21 -11.27
N SER A 358 23.60 -18.06 -10.72
CA SER A 358 25.00 -18.22 -11.14
C SER A 358 25.25 -19.68 -11.52
N PRO A 359 26.16 -20.01 -12.46
CA PRO A 359 26.50 -21.40 -12.78
C PRO A 359 26.91 -22.25 -11.57
N ALA A 360 27.47 -21.63 -10.51
CA ALA A 360 27.84 -22.29 -9.27
C ALA A 360 26.77 -22.24 -8.17
N ALA A 361 25.69 -21.46 -8.36
CA ALA A 361 24.55 -21.36 -7.46
C ALA A 361 23.26 -21.06 -8.26
N PRO A 362 22.70 -22.07 -8.95
CA PRO A 362 21.52 -21.87 -9.78
C PRO A 362 20.29 -21.60 -8.93
N VAL A 363 19.50 -20.59 -9.33
CA VAL A 363 18.22 -20.23 -8.71
C VAL A 363 17.13 -20.46 -9.74
N GLN A 364 16.24 -21.41 -9.47
CA GLN A 364 15.24 -21.90 -10.43
C GLN A 364 13.81 -21.59 -9.96
N ALA A 365 12.91 -21.31 -10.89
CA ALA A 365 11.49 -21.07 -10.64
C ALA A 365 10.60 -21.73 -11.70
N HIS A 366 9.32 -21.91 -11.38
CA HIS A 366 8.34 -22.40 -12.35
C HIS A 366 8.17 -21.42 -13.54
N SER A 367 7.99 -21.96 -14.75
CA SER A 367 8.21 -21.23 -16.01
C SER A 367 7.16 -20.20 -16.42
N ALA A 368 5.98 -20.18 -15.82
CA ALA A 368 4.93 -19.27 -16.24
C ALA A 368 5.31 -17.81 -15.94
N ILE A 369 5.42 -17.00 -17.00
CA ILE A 369 5.79 -15.58 -16.89
C ILE A 369 4.56 -14.67 -16.95
N LYS A 370 3.53 -15.03 -17.74
CA LYS A 370 2.34 -14.21 -18.00
C LYS A 370 1.35 -14.22 -16.80
N PRO A 371 1.12 -13.10 -16.10
CA PRO A 371 0.15 -13.00 -15.02
C PRO A 371 -1.28 -12.70 -15.51
N MET A 372 -2.29 -13.07 -14.73
CA MET A 372 -3.70 -12.92 -15.10
C MET A 372 -4.09 -11.45 -15.25
N SER A 373 -4.65 -11.07 -16.39
CA SER A 373 -4.90 -9.67 -16.75
C SER A 373 -5.82 -8.96 -15.75
N VAL A 374 -5.59 -7.67 -15.54
CA VAL A 374 -6.41 -6.84 -14.64
C VAL A 374 -7.88 -6.87 -15.03
N ASP A 375 -8.16 -6.84 -16.34
CA ASP A 375 -9.53 -6.86 -16.87
C ASP A 375 -10.26 -8.17 -16.52
N MET A 376 -9.57 -9.31 -16.56
CA MET A 376 -10.16 -10.58 -16.11
C MET A 376 -10.34 -10.62 -14.59
N LEU A 377 -9.40 -10.08 -13.81
CA LEU A 377 -9.49 -10.00 -12.34
C LEU A 377 -10.63 -9.09 -11.85
N ASP A 378 -10.87 -7.97 -12.53
CA ASP A 378 -12.02 -7.07 -12.28
C ASP A 378 -13.36 -7.77 -12.53
N ARG A 379 -13.38 -8.77 -13.40
CA ARG A 379 -14.53 -9.64 -13.72
C ARG A 379 -14.61 -10.89 -12.85
N ILE A 380 -13.78 -11.03 -11.82
CA ILE A 380 -13.98 -12.05 -10.77
C ILE A 380 -14.81 -11.43 -9.64
N LYS A 381 -15.84 -12.13 -9.18
CA LYS A 381 -16.66 -11.73 -8.03
C LYS A 381 -15.85 -11.77 -6.72
N MET A 382 -16.23 -10.98 -5.71
CA MET A 382 -15.49 -10.81 -4.45
C MET A 382 -15.09 -12.14 -3.78
N GLN A 383 -16.01 -13.11 -3.60
CA GLN A 383 -15.63 -14.42 -3.05
C GLN A 383 -14.65 -15.18 -3.95
N GLY A 384 -14.77 -15.06 -5.28
CA GLY A 384 -13.80 -15.64 -6.21
C GLY A 384 -12.42 -15.05 -6.02
N LYS A 385 -12.30 -13.72 -5.84
CA LYS A 385 -11.03 -13.05 -5.53
C LYS A 385 -10.45 -13.56 -4.20
N ILE A 386 -11.28 -13.77 -3.17
CA ILE A 386 -10.86 -14.27 -1.86
C ILE A 386 -10.36 -15.72 -1.92
N GLU A 387 -11.08 -16.62 -2.60
CA GLU A 387 -10.65 -18.03 -2.74
C GLU A 387 -9.39 -18.17 -3.60
N PHE A 388 -9.33 -17.41 -4.70
CA PHE A 388 -8.18 -17.40 -5.61
C PHE A 388 -6.92 -16.88 -4.91
N SER A 389 -7.00 -15.71 -4.28
CA SER A 389 -5.87 -15.14 -3.53
C SER A 389 -5.42 -16.05 -2.37
N ARG A 390 -6.35 -16.73 -1.69
CA ARG A 390 -6.01 -17.75 -0.69
C ARG A 390 -5.30 -18.96 -1.31
N LYS A 391 -5.76 -19.47 -2.46
CA LYS A 391 -5.08 -20.57 -3.18
C LYS A 391 -3.68 -20.17 -3.62
N ILE A 392 -3.50 -18.96 -4.16
CA ILE A 392 -2.17 -18.42 -4.49
C ILE A 392 -1.29 -18.30 -3.25
N LEU A 393 -1.81 -17.75 -2.15
CA LEU A 393 -1.08 -17.64 -0.89
C LEU A 393 -0.66 -19.00 -0.33
N ASN A 394 -1.53 -20.00 -0.41
CA ASN A 394 -1.17 -21.36 -0.04
C ASN A 394 -0.01 -21.88 -0.92
N LEU A 395 -0.01 -21.65 -2.23
CA LEU A 395 1.12 -22.07 -3.09
C LEU A 395 2.41 -21.25 -2.85
N LEU A 396 2.32 -19.98 -2.47
CA LEU A 396 3.47 -19.14 -2.13
C LEU A 396 4.10 -19.53 -0.77
N PHE A 397 3.28 -19.94 0.20
CA PHE A 397 3.68 -20.04 1.60
C PHE A 397 3.49 -21.43 2.25
N GLN A 398 2.98 -22.44 1.54
CA GLN A 398 3.00 -23.83 2.02
C GLN A 398 4.43 -24.26 2.36
N GLU A 399 4.58 -25.04 3.42
CA GLU A 399 5.88 -25.50 3.94
C GLU A 399 6.56 -26.55 3.04
N SER A 400 6.93 -26.17 1.82
CA SER A 400 7.81 -26.93 0.94
C SER A 400 9.26 -26.83 1.43
N ARG A 401 9.57 -27.43 2.59
CA ARG A 401 10.94 -27.50 3.17
C ARG A 401 11.94 -28.33 2.33
N SER A 402 11.65 -28.56 1.05
CA SER A 402 12.26 -29.59 0.20
C SER A 402 12.28 -29.29 -1.31
N GLN A 403 11.79 -28.14 -1.79
CA GLN A 403 11.81 -27.79 -3.21
C GLN A 403 12.85 -26.70 -3.52
N GLU A 404 13.82 -27.03 -4.37
CA GLU A 404 14.79 -26.07 -4.95
C GLU A 404 14.16 -25.13 -6.01
N ILE A 405 12.89 -25.36 -6.36
CA ILE A 405 12.15 -24.62 -7.39
C ILE A 405 11.23 -23.60 -6.72
N HIS A 406 11.43 -22.33 -7.03
CA HIS A 406 10.64 -21.21 -6.51
C HIS A 406 9.30 -21.02 -7.25
N PRO A 407 8.35 -20.25 -6.68
CA PRO A 407 7.11 -19.89 -7.35
C PRO A 407 7.33 -19.19 -8.70
N SER A 408 6.40 -19.36 -9.63
CA SER A 408 6.46 -18.70 -10.93
C SER A 408 6.28 -17.18 -10.83
N PRO A 409 6.93 -16.39 -11.70
CA PRO A 409 6.66 -14.96 -11.81
C PRO A 409 5.19 -14.63 -12.10
N ALA A 410 4.51 -15.40 -12.94
CA ALA A 410 3.08 -15.21 -13.23
C ALA A 410 2.21 -15.24 -11.96
N LEU A 411 2.49 -16.19 -11.06
CA LEU A 411 1.75 -16.39 -9.82
C LEU A 411 2.02 -15.25 -8.82
N VAL A 412 3.28 -14.84 -8.66
CA VAL A 412 3.67 -13.69 -7.82
C VAL A 412 3.06 -12.38 -8.36
N TYR A 413 3.17 -12.10 -9.66
CA TYR A 413 2.59 -10.89 -10.26
C TYR A 413 1.05 -10.89 -10.18
N THR A 414 0.39 -12.03 -10.41
CA THR A 414 -1.08 -12.15 -10.23
C THR A 414 -1.48 -11.90 -8.78
N TYR A 415 -0.73 -12.40 -7.81
CA TYR A 415 -0.94 -12.06 -6.40
C TYR A 415 -0.84 -10.56 -6.13
N THR A 416 0.17 -9.89 -6.69
CA THR A 416 0.33 -8.43 -6.49
C THR A 416 -0.80 -7.62 -7.10
N ARG A 417 -1.43 -8.10 -8.19
CA ARG A 417 -2.64 -7.48 -8.74
C ARG A 417 -3.82 -7.53 -7.76
N PHE A 418 -3.92 -8.56 -6.93
CA PHE A 418 -4.96 -8.63 -5.88
C PHE A 418 -4.79 -7.60 -4.76
N LEU A 419 -3.57 -7.10 -4.50
CA LEU A 419 -3.31 -6.16 -3.40
C LEU A 419 -3.89 -4.76 -3.64
N VAL A 420 -4.34 -4.45 -4.85
CA VAL A 420 -4.96 -3.17 -5.20
C VAL A 420 -6.46 -3.12 -4.80
N TYR A 421 -7.10 -4.28 -4.62
CA TYR A 421 -8.53 -4.38 -4.29
C TYR A 421 -8.79 -4.13 -2.79
N THR A 422 -9.19 -2.89 -2.47
CA THR A 422 -9.46 -2.46 -1.08
C THR A 422 -10.67 -3.15 -0.44
N GLU A 423 -11.57 -3.75 -1.25
CA GLU A 423 -12.63 -4.62 -0.76
C GLU A 423 -12.09 -5.94 -0.17
N THR A 424 -10.87 -6.34 -0.53
CA THR A 424 -10.19 -7.55 -0.04
C THR A 424 -8.96 -7.29 0.85
N GLU A 425 -8.54 -6.03 1.05
CA GLU A 425 -7.35 -5.61 1.84
C GLU A 425 -7.29 -6.33 3.20
N ARG A 426 -8.42 -6.44 3.91
CA ARG A 426 -8.44 -7.06 5.24
C ARG A 426 -8.10 -8.55 5.27
N LEU A 427 -8.38 -9.26 4.18
CA LEU A 427 -8.20 -10.70 4.07
C LEU A 427 -6.87 -11.05 3.41
N ILE A 428 -6.44 -10.24 2.43
CA ILE A 428 -5.26 -10.54 1.60
C ILE A 428 -4.02 -9.79 2.10
N PHE A 429 -4.15 -8.50 2.43
CA PHE A 429 -2.99 -7.64 2.68
C PHE A 429 -2.55 -7.63 4.15
N ARG A 430 -3.49 -7.56 5.10
CA ARG A 430 -3.19 -7.50 6.55
C ARG A 430 -2.30 -8.63 7.11
N PRO A 431 -2.39 -9.89 6.62
CA PRO A 431 -1.42 -10.92 7.00
C PRO A 431 0.03 -10.57 6.64
N LEU A 432 0.27 -9.96 5.47
CA LEU A 432 1.59 -9.51 5.02
C LEU A 432 2.20 -8.40 5.89
N THR A 433 1.38 -7.66 6.64
CA THR A 433 1.83 -6.63 7.59
C THR A 433 1.80 -7.09 9.05
N GLY A 434 1.44 -8.35 9.31
CA GLY A 434 1.47 -8.95 10.63
C GLY A 434 0.24 -8.71 11.52
N GLU A 435 -0.85 -8.09 11.03
CA GLU A 435 -2.11 -7.98 11.81
C GLU A 435 -2.80 -9.36 11.83
N ARG A 436 -2.75 -10.06 12.98
CA ARG A 436 -3.44 -11.34 13.15
C ARG A 436 -4.95 -11.16 12.95
N MET A 437 -5.55 -11.95 12.08
CA MET A 437 -7.00 -12.03 11.99
C MET A 437 -7.58 -12.60 13.29
N SER A 438 -8.49 -11.86 13.92
CA SER A 438 -9.30 -12.38 15.02
C SER A 438 -10.12 -13.59 14.55
N ALA A 439 -10.15 -14.64 15.36
CA ALA A 439 -10.52 -15.98 14.95
C ALA A 439 -11.92 -16.07 14.32
N ASN A 440 -11.98 -16.68 13.14
CA ASN A 440 -13.16 -17.41 12.67
C ASN A 440 -12.71 -18.88 12.49
N PRO A 441 -13.24 -19.85 13.24
CA PRO A 441 -12.59 -21.15 13.48
C PRO A 441 -12.66 -22.15 12.31
N THR A 442 -13.17 -21.75 11.14
CA THR A 442 -13.42 -22.63 9.98
C THR A 442 -12.53 -22.35 8.77
N THR A 443 -11.63 -21.37 8.85
CA THR A 443 -10.71 -21.02 7.76
C THR A 443 -9.27 -20.99 8.28
N ASN A 444 -8.39 -21.80 7.69
CA ASN A 444 -6.96 -21.78 8.01
C ASN A 444 -6.43 -20.34 7.92
N PRO A 445 -5.74 -19.82 8.95
CA PRO A 445 -5.16 -18.50 8.90
C PRO A 445 -4.08 -18.45 7.82
N LEU A 446 -4.05 -17.33 7.10
CA LEU A 446 -2.96 -17.03 6.17
C LEU A 446 -1.68 -16.75 6.99
N PRO A 447 -0.52 -17.24 6.54
CA PRO A 447 0.73 -17.07 7.27
C PRO A 447 1.03 -15.58 7.41
N SER A 448 1.10 -15.11 8.65
CA SER A 448 1.41 -13.71 8.93
C SER A 448 2.90 -13.43 8.71
N LEU A 449 3.28 -12.16 8.53
CA LEU A 449 4.69 -11.73 8.49
C LEU A 449 5.50 -12.30 9.67
N ASN A 450 4.89 -12.31 10.87
CA ASN A 450 5.47 -12.89 12.08
C ASN A 450 5.65 -14.41 11.99
N GLU A 451 4.72 -15.13 11.36
CA GLU A 451 4.84 -16.58 11.14
C GLU A 451 5.91 -16.91 10.11
N CYS A 452 6.09 -16.08 9.07
CA CYS A 452 7.21 -16.23 8.11
C CYS A 452 8.57 -16.04 8.79
N ILE A 453 8.67 -15.10 9.74
CA ILE A 453 9.87 -14.88 10.55
C ILE A 453 10.10 -16.07 11.50
N GLN A 454 9.05 -16.56 12.16
CA GLN A 454 9.12 -17.71 13.07
C GLN A 454 9.40 -19.04 12.37
N SER A 455 8.99 -19.22 11.11
CA SER A 455 9.27 -20.42 10.31
C SER A 455 10.71 -20.49 9.79
N GLY A 456 11.45 -19.38 9.82
CA GLY A 456 12.81 -19.29 9.29
C GLY A 456 12.91 -19.32 7.76
N SER A 457 11.78 -19.22 7.04
CA SER A 457 11.75 -19.33 5.57
C SER A 457 12.20 -18.03 4.89
N LEU A 458 13.51 -17.88 4.68
CA LEU A 458 14.11 -16.70 4.04
C LEU A 458 13.49 -16.39 2.66
N THR A 459 13.18 -17.41 1.85
CA THR A 459 12.55 -17.25 0.53
C THR A 459 11.18 -16.59 0.60
N GLN A 460 10.31 -17.07 1.51
CA GLN A 460 8.96 -16.53 1.71
C GLN A 460 9.01 -15.08 2.22
N LEU A 461 9.95 -14.81 3.14
CA LEU A 461 10.16 -13.46 3.67
C LEU A 461 10.72 -12.52 2.57
N HIS A 462 11.63 -12.99 1.70
CA HIS A 462 12.17 -12.20 0.58
C HIS A 462 11.09 -11.83 -0.43
N ILE A 463 10.25 -12.78 -0.85
CA ILE A 463 9.09 -12.53 -1.72
C ILE A 463 8.17 -11.46 -1.09
N THR A 464 7.89 -11.58 0.21
CA THR A 464 7.07 -10.61 0.94
C THR A 464 7.71 -9.22 0.94
N VAL A 465 9.01 -9.11 1.24
CA VAL A 465 9.75 -7.84 1.25
C VAL A 465 9.80 -7.19 -0.14
N GLU A 466 10.01 -7.98 -1.19
CA GLU A 466 9.98 -7.49 -2.58
C GLU A 466 8.59 -6.94 -2.97
N ILE A 467 7.51 -7.65 -2.62
CA ILE A 467 6.12 -7.19 -2.83
C ILE A 467 5.87 -5.88 -2.07
N LEU A 468 6.24 -5.83 -0.79
CA LEU A 468 6.09 -4.64 0.05
C LEU A 468 6.94 -3.45 -0.45
N ARG A 469 8.04 -3.70 -1.17
CA ARG A 469 8.90 -2.63 -1.72
C ARG A 469 8.37 -2.09 -3.05
N TYR A 470 8.07 -2.97 -4.00
CA TYR A 470 7.86 -2.60 -5.41
C TYR A 470 6.41 -2.66 -5.90
N ARG A 471 5.46 -3.16 -5.09
CA ARG A 471 4.08 -3.41 -5.52
C ARG A 471 3.00 -2.89 -4.55
N LEU A 472 3.37 -2.09 -3.55
CA LEU A 472 2.39 -1.36 -2.74
C LEU A 472 1.87 -0.12 -3.45
N HIS A 473 0.55 -0.01 -3.54
CA HIS A 473 -0.13 1.18 -4.06
C HIS A 473 -0.82 1.92 -2.90
N HIS A 474 -2.14 1.81 -2.79
CA HIS A 474 -2.95 2.44 -1.75
C HIS A 474 -3.10 1.49 -0.56
N VAL A 475 -2.45 1.82 0.56
CA VAL A 475 -2.35 0.96 1.75
C VAL A 475 -2.60 1.77 3.01
N ASP A 476 -3.25 1.18 4.02
CA ASP A 476 -3.34 1.74 5.36
C ASP A 476 -1.96 2.04 6.00
N ILE A 477 -1.80 3.27 6.51
CA ILE A 477 -0.57 3.71 7.20
C ILE A 477 -0.35 2.92 8.50
N GLY A 478 -1.41 2.52 9.21
CA GLY A 478 -1.30 1.73 10.44
C GLY A 478 -0.69 0.35 10.17
N SER A 479 -1.14 -0.29 9.10
CA SER A 479 -0.61 -1.56 8.59
C SER A 479 0.85 -1.41 8.10
N VAL A 480 1.19 -0.32 7.42
CA VAL A 480 2.58 -0.01 7.03
C VAL A 480 3.50 0.21 8.25
N HIS A 481 3.03 0.93 9.26
CA HIS A 481 3.76 1.14 10.51
C HIS A 481 4.01 -0.19 11.24
N GLN A 482 3.01 -1.06 11.32
CA GLN A 482 3.15 -2.38 11.93
C GLN A 482 4.20 -3.23 11.19
N ALA A 483 4.17 -3.26 9.86
CA ALA A 483 5.17 -3.96 9.06
C ALA A 483 6.58 -3.40 9.31
N HIS A 484 6.74 -2.07 9.32
CA HIS A 484 8.01 -1.41 9.61
C HIS A 484 8.58 -1.83 10.98
N SER A 485 7.77 -1.81 12.04
CA SER A 485 8.20 -2.18 13.39
C SER A 485 8.67 -3.64 13.49
N ILE A 486 7.93 -4.57 12.86
CA ILE A 486 8.30 -6.00 12.80
C ILE A 486 9.63 -6.18 12.04
N LEU A 487 9.79 -5.48 10.91
CA LEU A 487 10.98 -5.57 10.06
C LEU A 487 12.24 -4.98 10.71
N LEU A 488 12.12 -3.92 11.53
CA LEU A 488 13.25 -3.39 12.30
C LEU A 488 13.84 -4.43 13.26
N ASN A 489 13.02 -5.20 13.96
CA ASN A 489 13.48 -6.28 14.84
C ASN A 489 14.20 -7.41 14.07
N CYS A 490 13.86 -7.60 12.78
CA CYS A 490 14.51 -8.59 11.92
C CYS A 490 15.94 -8.17 11.52
N LEU A 491 16.22 -6.87 11.38
CA LEU A 491 17.55 -6.37 11.01
C LEU A 491 18.64 -6.75 12.02
N ASN A 492 18.27 -6.95 13.29
CA ASN A 492 19.18 -7.29 14.37
C ASN A 492 19.34 -8.80 14.61
N THR A 493 18.51 -9.64 13.97
CA THR A 493 18.47 -11.10 14.22
C THR A 493 18.86 -11.94 13.00
N MET A 494 18.80 -11.38 11.79
CA MET A 494 19.10 -12.09 10.54
C MET A 494 20.56 -11.91 10.10
N SER A 495 21.18 -12.99 9.61
CA SER A 495 22.57 -13.00 9.12
C SER A 495 22.71 -12.95 7.59
N ASN A 496 21.66 -13.27 6.82
CA ASN A 496 21.74 -13.32 5.36
C ASN A 496 21.86 -11.90 4.75
N PHE A 497 22.91 -11.66 3.96
CA PHE A 497 23.27 -10.33 3.45
C PHE A 497 22.23 -9.74 2.49
N GLN A 498 21.78 -10.53 1.51
CA GLN A 498 20.73 -10.14 0.57
C GLN A 498 19.45 -9.75 1.32
N MET A 499 19.06 -10.56 2.30
CA MET A 499 17.83 -10.35 3.05
C MET A 499 17.88 -9.11 3.95
N VAL A 500 18.97 -8.92 4.71
CA VAL A 500 19.14 -7.72 5.56
C VAL A 500 19.22 -6.45 4.71
N SER A 501 19.85 -6.50 3.53
CA SER A 501 19.85 -5.40 2.57
C SER A 501 18.44 -5.08 2.07
N SER A 502 17.68 -6.09 1.62
CA SER A 502 16.30 -5.93 1.14
C SER A 502 15.34 -5.39 2.22
N ILE A 503 15.46 -5.86 3.47
CA ILE A 503 14.68 -5.35 4.61
C ILE A 503 15.04 -3.89 4.89
N ARG A 504 16.33 -3.54 4.97
CA ARG A 504 16.78 -2.17 5.23
C ARG A 504 16.19 -1.21 4.20
N ASP A 505 16.32 -1.56 2.92
CA ASP A 505 15.85 -0.71 1.84
C ASP A 505 14.32 -0.56 1.82
N LEU A 506 13.59 -1.63 2.17
CA LEU A 506 12.16 -1.55 2.40
C LEU A 506 11.87 -0.55 3.53
N CYS A 507 12.58 -0.61 4.66
CA CYS A 507 12.39 0.36 5.74
C CYS A 507 12.63 1.82 5.30
N PHE A 508 13.63 2.11 4.46
CA PHE A 508 13.77 3.45 3.85
C PHE A 508 12.53 3.88 3.07
N HIS A 509 12.01 3.01 2.21
CA HIS A 509 10.79 3.26 1.43
C HIS A 509 9.56 3.42 2.34
N LEU A 510 9.46 2.64 3.42
CA LEU A 510 8.35 2.75 4.38
C LEU A 510 8.43 4.05 5.20
N ILE A 511 9.60 4.48 5.65
CA ILE A 511 9.81 5.77 6.34
C ILE A 511 9.35 6.93 5.43
N GLN A 512 9.77 6.92 4.16
CA GLN A 512 9.32 7.91 3.17
C GLN A 512 7.80 7.83 2.96
N ARG A 513 7.24 6.63 2.80
CA ARG A 513 5.79 6.44 2.62
C ARG A 513 4.97 7.01 3.79
N ILE A 514 5.37 6.68 5.02
CA ILE A 514 4.74 7.15 6.25
C ILE A 514 4.80 8.67 6.27
N PHE A 515 5.99 9.29 6.35
CA PHE A 515 6.10 10.70 6.72
C PHE A 515 6.09 11.68 5.54
N THR A 516 6.60 11.31 4.36
CA THR A 516 6.76 12.25 3.24
C THR A 516 5.64 12.15 2.21
N THR A 517 5.26 10.95 1.78
CA THR A 517 4.27 10.79 0.69
C THR A 517 2.83 11.00 1.15
N ASN A 518 2.49 10.59 2.39
CA ASN A 518 1.16 10.74 2.92
C ASN A 518 1.05 12.07 3.69
N PRO A 519 0.14 12.99 3.33
CA PRO A 519 -0.10 14.22 4.09
C PRO A 519 -0.42 13.98 5.57
N HIS A 520 -0.93 12.80 5.90
CA HIS A 520 -1.47 12.46 7.22
C HIS A 520 -0.49 11.70 8.11
N GLY A 521 0.58 11.12 7.56
CA GLY A 521 1.71 10.63 8.38
C GLY A 521 2.41 11.75 9.15
N ARG A 522 2.30 12.96 8.61
CA ARG A 522 2.72 14.24 9.19
C ARG A 522 1.90 14.62 10.43
N GLU A 523 0.67 14.12 10.53
CA GLU A 523 -0.25 14.32 11.64
C GLU A 523 -0.17 13.15 12.64
N LEU A 524 0.04 11.91 12.16
CA LEU A 524 0.35 10.72 12.97
C LEU A 524 1.55 10.94 13.90
N TRP A 525 2.58 11.61 13.39
CA TRP A 525 3.73 12.04 14.19
C TRP A 525 3.30 12.86 15.42
N ALA A 526 2.42 13.82 15.23
CA ALA A 526 2.02 14.78 16.26
C ALA A 526 1.04 14.22 17.31
N ILE A 527 0.48 13.02 17.12
CA ILE A 527 -0.66 12.52 17.92
C ILE A 527 -0.38 11.18 18.63
N GLN A 528 0.46 10.27 18.10
CA GLN A 528 0.70 8.95 18.74
C GLN A 528 2.11 8.36 18.59
N LEU A 529 2.88 8.69 17.56
CA LEU A 529 4.17 8.00 17.31
C LEU A 529 5.27 8.36 18.32
N CYS A 530 5.09 9.43 19.09
CA CYS A 530 6.00 9.81 20.18
C CYS A 530 5.80 9.00 21.47
N ASP A 531 4.65 8.32 21.64
CA ASP A 531 4.38 7.54 22.86
C ASP A 531 5.15 6.20 22.90
N GLN A 532 5.64 5.72 21.75
CA GLN A 532 6.35 4.43 21.61
C GLN A 532 7.52 4.51 20.58
N PRO A 533 8.54 5.37 20.81
CA PRO A 533 9.66 5.56 19.89
C PRO A 533 10.43 4.27 19.59
N GLU A 534 10.45 3.33 20.54
CA GLU A 534 11.16 2.05 20.43
C GLU A 534 10.73 1.20 19.22
N GLN A 535 9.50 1.38 18.72
CA GLN A 535 8.95 0.65 17.58
C GLN A 535 9.40 1.17 16.21
N ILE A 536 10.03 2.35 16.15
CA ILE A 536 10.36 3.09 14.91
C ILE A 536 11.86 3.35 14.79
N VAL A 537 12.58 3.47 15.91
CA VAL A 537 14.02 3.73 15.93
C VAL A 537 14.83 2.44 15.71
N SER A 538 15.77 2.49 14.77
CA SER A 538 16.69 1.39 14.43
C SER A 538 18.03 1.50 15.18
N ASP A 539 18.89 0.48 15.08
CA ASP A 539 20.32 0.59 15.39
C ASP A 539 21.14 1.11 14.17
N CYS A 540 20.49 1.31 13.02
CA CYS A 540 21.12 1.73 11.78
C CYS A 540 21.17 3.27 11.68
N GLU A 541 22.37 3.85 11.68
CA GLU A 541 22.63 5.29 11.54
C GLU A 541 21.87 5.90 10.35
N GLU A 542 21.92 5.27 9.17
CA GLU A 542 21.32 5.78 7.93
C GLU A 542 19.79 5.80 7.98
N LEU A 543 19.16 4.76 8.56
CA LEU A 543 17.70 4.71 8.74
C LEU A 543 17.26 5.80 9.73
N ASN A 544 17.99 5.99 10.83
CA ASN A 544 17.68 7.01 11.82
C ASN A 544 17.88 8.44 11.28
N LYS A 545 18.92 8.68 10.47
CA LYS A 545 19.11 9.94 9.74
C LYS A 545 17.95 10.22 8.77
N CYS A 546 17.53 9.21 8.00
CA CYS A 546 16.36 9.34 7.12
C CYS A 546 15.07 9.62 7.91
N LEU A 547 14.88 8.93 9.04
CA LEU A 547 13.75 9.13 9.94
C LEU A 547 13.70 10.57 10.47
N ILE A 548 14.81 11.12 10.97
CA ILE A 548 14.89 12.53 11.41
C ILE A 548 14.49 13.48 10.28
N MET A 549 15.02 13.30 9.08
CA MET A 549 14.70 14.15 7.92
C MET A 549 13.24 14.03 7.48
N ALA A 550 12.68 12.82 7.50
CA ALA A 550 11.31 12.54 7.10
C ALA A 550 10.31 13.13 8.12
N VAL A 551 10.58 12.98 9.41
CA VAL A 551 9.84 13.63 10.52
C VAL A 551 9.90 15.15 10.40
N ALA A 552 11.10 15.72 10.25
CA ALA A 552 11.29 17.17 10.11
C ALA A 552 10.52 17.76 8.91
N ASN A 553 10.48 17.04 7.79
CA ASN A 553 9.66 17.42 6.64
C ASN A 553 8.16 17.32 6.94
N GLY A 554 7.73 16.26 7.64
CA GLY A 554 6.36 16.09 8.09
C GLY A 554 5.88 17.25 8.96
N SER A 555 6.59 17.54 10.05
CA SER A 555 6.28 18.62 11.00
C SER A 555 6.13 19.98 10.32
N LYS A 556 7.05 20.32 9.40
CA LYS A 556 6.99 21.56 8.62
C LYS A 556 5.74 21.69 7.78
N VAL A 557 5.38 20.65 7.00
CA VAL A 557 4.24 20.73 6.09
C VAL A 557 2.91 20.64 6.85
N ALA A 558 2.90 20.05 8.05
CA ALA A 558 1.79 20.09 8.99
C ALA A 558 1.66 21.43 9.76
N MET A 559 2.64 22.35 9.64
CA MET A 559 2.73 23.58 10.43
C MET A 559 2.71 23.35 11.96
N ALA A 560 3.21 22.18 12.40
CA ALA A 560 3.11 21.72 13.79
C ALA A 560 3.77 22.69 14.79
N ASP A 561 4.85 23.36 14.38
CA ASP A 561 5.61 24.31 15.21
C ASP A 561 4.77 25.53 15.65
N GLN A 562 3.73 25.90 14.89
CA GLN A 562 2.84 27.02 15.25
C GLN A 562 1.81 26.65 16.33
N ALA A 563 1.63 25.37 16.64
CA ALA A 563 0.61 24.90 17.57
C ALA A 563 1.07 24.88 19.05
N GLY A 564 2.35 25.11 19.33
CA GLY A 564 2.91 25.29 20.68
C GLY A 564 2.88 24.08 21.63
N GLN A 565 2.23 22.98 21.26
CA GLN A 565 2.03 21.79 22.11
C GLN A 565 2.98 20.62 21.77
N SER A 566 3.84 20.76 20.76
CA SER A 566 4.60 19.64 20.18
C SER A 566 6.07 19.54 20.58
N THR A 567 6.63 20.52 21.30
CA THR A 567 8.10 20.62 21.49
C THR A 567 8.72 19.51 22.32
N GLN A 568 8.10 19.12 23.45
CA GLN A 568 8.63 18.09 24.35
C GLN A 568 8.76 16.72 23.68
N ASN A 569 7.80 16.36 22.83
CA ASN A 569 7.75 15.06 22.14
C ASN A 569 8.90 14.83 21.14
N TYR A 570 9.58 15.88 20.67
CA TYR A 570 10.75 15.73 19.80
C TYR A 570 12.02 15.39 20.58
N GLU A 571 12.16 15.89 21.82
CA GLU A 571 13.39 15.75 22.60
C GLU A 571 13.58 14.30 23.08
N GLU A 572 12.54 13.66 23.62
CA GLU A 572 12.56 12.25 24.05
C GLU A 572 12.86 11.31 22.87
N PHE A 573 12.25 11.56 21.72
CA PHE A 573 12.49 10.80 20.49
C PHE A 573 13.93 10.94 19.98
N LEU A 574 14.48 12.16 19.95
CA LEU A 574 15.85 12.41 19.52
C LEU A 574 16.86 11.83 20.52
N ALA A 575 16.56 11.86 21.82
CA ALA A 575 17.35 11.18 22.84
C ALA A 575 17.44 9.67 22.60
N ASP A 576 16.32 9.03 22.25
CA ASP A 576 16.27 7.59 21.97
C ASP A 576 17.03 7.19 20.69
N ILE A 577 16.99 8.04 19.66
CA ILE A 577 17.85 7.86 18.48
C ILE A 577 19.32 7.92 18.86
N LEU A 578 19.75 8.97 19.57
CA LEU A 578 21.16 9.15 19.95
C LEU A 578 21.64 8.04 20.90
N ARG A 579 20.74 7.49 21.74
CA ARG A 579 21.00 6.33 22.61
C ARG A 579 21.25 5.04 21.82
N ARG A 580 20.54 4.80 20.71
CA ARG A 580 20.69 3.58 19.88
C ARG A 580 21.78 3.71 18.80
N SER A 581 21.93 4.89 18.20
CA SER A 581 22.94 5.18 17.18
C SER A 581 23.53 6.58 17.37
N PRO A 582 24.82 6.72 17.72
CA PRO A 582 25.49 8.02 17.70
C PRO A 582 25.50 8.57 16.27
N LEU A 583 25.11 9.83 16.08
CA LEU A 583 25.07 10.46 14.75
C LEU A 583 25.39 11.95 14.79
N ILE A 584 25.87 12.44 13.64
CA ILE A 584 26.06 13.85 13.30
C ILE A 584 25.30 14.16 12.02
N LEU A 585 24.73 15.36 11.94
CA LEU A 585 24.18 15.95 10.71
C LEU A 585 24.94 17.25 10.39
N PRO A 586 25.27 17.52 9.11
CA PRO A 586 25.92 18.78 8.72
C PRO A 586 25.10 20.01 9.13
N PHE A 587 25.79 21.12 9.41
CA PHE A 587 25.22 22.42 9.74
C PHE A 587 24.21 22.89 8.67
N GLN A 588 24.51 22.64 7.39
CA GLN A 588 23.61 22.97 6.28
C GLN A 588 22.26 22.22 6.38
N THR A 589 22.29 20.96 6.83
CA THR A 589 21.10 20.12 7.05
C THR A 589 20.38 20.54 8.34
N LEU A 590 21.13 20.77 9.43
CA LEU A 590 20.60 21.25 10.71
C LEU A 590 19.81 22.56 10.58
N ARG A 591 20.34 23.53 9.83
CA ARG A 591 19.67 24.80 9.50
C ARG A 591 18.33 24.61 8.76
N ARG A 592 18.09 23.43 8.18
CA ARG A 592 16.83 23.07 7.52
C ARG A 592 15.89 22.26 8.41
N LEU A 593 16.19 21.98 9.67
CA LEU A 593 15.24 21.32 10.58
C LEU A 593 14.31 22.33 11.28
N PRO A 594 13.16 21.90 11.84
CA PRO A 594 12.41 22.67 12.83
C PRO A 594 13.29 23.15 13.99
N ASP A 595 13.02 24.33 14.54
CA ASP A 595 13.89 24.95 15.55
C ASP A 595 14.05 24.13 16.83
N SER A 596 13.00 23.43 17.28
CA SER A 596 13.04 22.51 18.43
C SER A 596 14.06 21.38 18.21
N MET A 597 13.92 20.65 17.10
CA MET A 597 14.82 19.56 16.71
C MET A 597 16.25 20.07 16.50
N ARG A 598 16.40 21.27 15.91
CA ARG A 598 17.68 21.90 15.64
C ARG A 598 18.43 22.23 16.93
N ILE A 599 17.81 22.93 17.87
CA ILE A 599 18.42 23.31 19.16
C ILE A 599 18.86 22.07 19.95
N TYR A 600 18.01 21.03 19.99
CA TYR A 600 18.35 19.80 20.68
C TYR A 600 19.56 19.09 20.06
N LEU A 601 19.60 18.97 18.72
CA LEU A 601 20.69 18.33 18.00
C LEU A 601 22.00 19.14 18.02
N GLU A 602 21.93 20.47 17.99
CA GLU A 602 23.10 21.36 18.17
C GLU A 602 23.81 21.14 19.52
N GLN A 603 23.11 20.59 20.53
CA GLN A 603 23.65 20.32 21.88
C GLN A 603 24.08 18.86 22.12
N HIS A 604 23.45 17.87 21.45
CA HIS A 604 23.55 16.45 21.85
C HIS A 604 24.14 15.50 20.80
N GLN A 605 24.50 15.96 19.60
CA GLN A 605 25.09 15.10 18.56
C GLN A 605 26.42 14.44 18.96
N GLN A 606 26.71 13.27 18.42
CA GLN A 606 27.88 12.44 18.76
C GLN A 606 28.55 11.84 17.53
N SER A 607 29.88 11.95 17.45
CA SER A 607 30.67 11.47 16.31
C SER A 607 31.06 9.99 16.43
N ASN A 608 30.83 9.23 15.36
CA ASN A 608 31.41 7.91 15.13
C ASN A 608 32.63 7.94 14.18
N MET A 609 33.14 9.13 13.82
CA MET A 609 34.30 9.28 12.94
C MET A 609 35.58 8.81 13.64
N ILE A 610 36.39 7.99 12.96
CA ILE A 610 37.71 7.58 13.46
C ILE A 610 38.72 8.72 13.22
N PRO A 611 39.34 9.32 14.25
CA PRO A 611 40.35 10.34 14.08
C PRO A 611 41.64 9.75 13.48
N ASN A 612 42.34 10.52 12.65
CA ASN A 612 43.58 10.10 11.96
C ASN A 612 43.43 8.81 11.12
N LEU A 613 42.25 8.58 10.53
CA LEU A 613 41.90 7.36 9.80
C LEU A 613 42.97 6.89 8.80
N ALA A 614 43.55 7.79 8.00
CA ALA A 614 44.62 7.44 7.07
C ALA A 614 45.86 6.78 7.71
N GLN A 615 46.22 7.14 8.95
CA GLN A 615 47.32 6.49 9.69
C GLN A 615 46.90 5.10 10.21
N VAL A 616 45.65 4.98 10.68
CA VAL A 616 45.08 3.70 11.15
C VAL A 616 45.03 2.68 10.01
N VAL A 617 44.55 3.08 8.83
CA VAL A 617 44.53 2.24 7.62
C VAL A 617 45.93 1.80 7.22
N GLN A 618 46.93 2.69 7.28
CA GLN A 618 48.31 2.34 6.93
C GLN A 618 48.94 1.35 7.93
N ASN A 619 48.64 1.48 9.23
CA ASN A 619 49.10 0.53 10.25
C ASN A 619 48.45 -0.85 10.09
N GLU A 620 47.12 -0.91 9.91
CA GLU A 620 46.43 -2.19 9.69
C GLU A 620 46.78 -2.82 8.33
N ARG A 621 47.12 -2.04 7.31
CA ARG A 621 47.68 -2.56 6.04
C ARG A 621 48.99 -3.31 6.27
N LEU A 622 49.90 -2.78 7.09
CA LEU A 622 51.17 -3.44 7.43
C LEU A 622 50.92 -4.71 8.25
N ASN A 623 49.99 -4.65 9.22
CA ASN A 623 49.57 -5.83 9.99
C ASN A 623 48.97 -6.92 9.08
N PHE A 624 48.12 -6.54 8.13
CA PHE A 624 47.55 -7.45 7.12
C PHE A 624 48.65 -8.13 6.29
N GLN A 625 49.62 -7.37 5.76
CA GLN A 625 50.73 -7.92 4.98
C GLN A 625 51.60 -8.92 5.78
N ASN A 626 51.81 -8.67 7.07
CA ASN A 626 52.53 -9.57 7.95
C ASN A 626 51.73 -10.86 8.26
N LEU A 627 50.41 -10.76 8.39
CA LEU A 627 49.51 -11.86 8.73
C LEU A 627 49.09 -12.74 7.53
N MET A 628 49.44 -12.36 6.29
CA MET A 628 49.15 -13.16 5.08
C MET A 628 49.68 -14.60 5.10
N GLN A 629 50.60 -14.95 6.01
CA GLN A 629 51.10 -16.32 6.18
C GLN A 629 50.21 -17.19 7.09
N ASN A 630 49.25 -16.58 7.83
CA ASN A 630 48.34 -17.27 8.74
C ASN A 630 46.88 -16.87 8.45
N GLU A 631 46.28 -17.49 7.44
CA GLU A 631 44.92 -17.16 6.98
C GLU A 631 43.87 -17.24 8.10
N ALA A 632 43.99 -18.17 9.05
CA ALA A 632 43.02 -18.34 10.14
C ALA A 632 43.00 -17.15 11.11
N GLU A 633 44.17 -16.66 11.52
CA GLU A 633 44.31 -15.48 12.40
C GLU A 633 43.91 -14.19 11.67
N LEU A 634 44.26 -14.09 10.39
CA LEU A 634 43.86 -13.00 9.51
C LEU A 634 42.33 -12.92 9.37
N ILE A 635 41.65 -14.05 9.14
CA ILE A 635 40.18 -14.10 9.09
C ILE A 635 39.58 -13.69 10.44
N GLN A 636 40.05 -14.28 11.55
CA GLN A 636 39.52 -13.99 12.89
C GLN A 636 39.64 -12.50 13.26
N ARG A 637 40.76 -11.84 12.91
CA ARG A 637 41.01 -10.42 13.21
C ARG A 637 40.03 -9.47 12.51
N PHE A 638 39.63 -9.76 11.27
CA PHE A 638 38.76 -8.87 10.49
C PHE A 638 37.27 -9.22 10.55
N VAL A 639 36.92 -10.42 11.03
CA VAL A 639 35.52 -10.86 11.25
C VAL A 639 35.01 -10.46 12.65
N ASP A 640 35.88 -10.20 13.65
CA ASP A 640 35.45 -9.74 14.97
C ASP A 640 34.65 -8.42 14.89
N PRO A 641 33.38 -8.38 15.35
CA PRO A 641 32.55 -7.17 15.30
C PRO A 641 33.08 -6.02 16.17
N ASN A 642 34.03 -6.28 17.07
CA ASN A 642 34.71 -5.26 17.88
C ASN A 642 35.99 -4.72 17.23
N ALA A 643 36.44 -5.31 16.12
CA ALA A 643 37.63 -4.86 15.41
C ALA A 643 37.43 -3.48 14.75
N THR A 644 38.53 -2.76 14.50
CA THR A 644 38.45 -1.45 13.83
C THR A 644 38.01 -1.64 12.37
N PRO A 645 36.93 -0.98 11.91
CA PRO A 645 36.31 -1.27 10.61
C PRO A 645 37.05 -0.64 9.42
N VAL A 646 38.28 -1.08 9.14
CA VAL A 646 39.14 -0.55 8.05
C VAL A 646 39.44 -1.55 6.92
N PHE A 647 38.83 -2.74 6.92
CA PHE A 647 39.11 -3.81 5.97
C PHE A 647 38.90 -3.38 4.51
N LEU A 648 37.77 -2.72 4.18
CA LEU A 648 37.52 -2.22 2.82
C LEU A 648 38.57 -1.18 2.38
N CYS A 649 39.08 -0.36 3.30
CA CYS A 649 40.19 0.57 3.04
C CYS A 649 41.51 -0.16 2.73
N ILE A 650 41.74 -1.32 3.36
CA ILE A 650 42.90 -2.19 3.08
C ILE A 650 42.77 -2.81 1.68
N ILE A 651 41.58 -3.29 1.27
CA ILE A 651 41.33 -3.79 -0.10
C ILE A 651 41.73 -2.72 -1.12
N TRP A 652 41.22 -1.50 -0.93
CA TRP A 652 41.55 -0.35 -1.77
C TRP A 652 43.05 -0.06 -1.81
N LYS A 653 43.72 0.06 -0.65
CA LYS A 653 45.16 0.38 -0.61
C LYS A 653 46.08 -0.69 -1.18
N LEU A 654 45.65 -1.96 -1.18
CA LEU A 654 46.42 -3.06 -1.76
C LEU A 654 46.21 -3.16 -3.28
N LEU A 655 45.00 -2.92 -3.78
CA LEU A 655 44.67 -2.94 -5.21
C LEU A 655 45.09 -1.66 -5.96
N GLU A 656 45.11 -0.49 -5.32
CA GLU A 656 45.54 0.80 -5.92
C GLU A 656 46.87 0.73 -6.71
N PRO A 657 48.00 0.23 -6.15
CA PRO A 657 49.25 0.14 -6.91
C PRO A 657 49.20 -0.87 -8.06
N MET A 658 48.33 -1.90 -7.98
CA MET A 658 48.17 -2.94 -9.00
C MET A 658 47.36 -2.41 -10.20
N TRP A 659 46.29 -1.66 -9.91
CA TRP A 659 45.49 -0.93 -10.89
C TRP A 659 46.32 0.07 -11.69
N ASN A 660 47.17 0.84 -11.00
CA ASN A 660 48.06 1.82 -11.62
C ASN A 660 49.12 1.21 -12.56
N GLN A 661 49.35 -0.12 -12.49
CA GLN A 661 50.25 -0.86 -13.38
C GLN A 661 49.51 -1.61 -14.50
N HIS A 662 48.19 -1.42 -14.64
CA HIS A 662 47.31 -2.14 -15.57
C HIS A 662 47.40 -3.68 -15.49
N GLN A 663 47.83 -4.22 -14.35
CA GLN A 663 47.89 -5.66 -14.15
C GLN A 663 46.49 -6.18 -13.82
N ARG A 664 45.95 -7.09 -14.65
CA ARG A 664 44.78 -7.89 -14.27
C ARG A 664 45.19 -8.85 -13.18
N THR A 665 44.80 -8.57 -11.95
CA THR A 665 45.06 -9.46 -10.81
C THR A 665 43.78 -9.80 -10.09
N ASN A 666 43.48 -11.09 -10.09
CA ASN A 666 42.50 -11.68 -9.20
C ASN A 666 42.85 -11.38 -7.73
N LEU A 667 41.84 -11.15 -6.90
CA LEU A 667 42.02 -10.91 -5.47
C LEU A 667 42.50 -12.20 -4.74
N PRO A 668 43.31 -12.12 -3.66
CA PRO A 668 43.64 -13.30 -2.86
C PRO A 668 42.39 -13.93 -2.25
N ALA A 669 42.33 -15.27 -2.16
CA ALA A 669 41.13 -16.00 -1.74
C ALA A 669 40.64 -15.62 -0.33
N ALA A 670 41.56 -15.32 0.58
CA ALA A 670 41.26 -14.83 1.93
C ALA A 670 40.34 -13.59 1.97
N PHE A 671 40.34 -12.74 0.92
CA PHE A 671 39.47 -11.56 0.87
C PHE A 671 38.00 -11.95 0.75
N TYR A 672 37.69 -12.94 -0.10
CA TYR A 672 36.35 -13.47 -0.23
C TYR A 672 35.93 -14.17 1.06
N GLN A 673 36.79 -14.99 1.66
CA GLN A 673 36.50 -15.69 2.92
C GLN A 673 36.21 -14.74 4.09
N ILE A 674 36.93 -13.62 4.20
CA ILE A 674 36.61 -12.56 5.20
C ILE A 674 35.22 -11.97 4.92
N LEU A 675 34.95 -11.51 3.69
CA LEU A 675 33.67 -10.86 3.36
C LEU A 675 32.47 -11.80 3.49
N GLN A 676 32.67 -13.09 3.23
CA GLN A 676 31.66 -14.15 3.37
C GLN A 676 31.33 -14.47 4.84
N GLN A 677 32.29 -14.28 5.76
CA GLN A 677 32.12 -14.53 7.20
C GLN A 677 31.71 -13.29 7.99
N MET A 678 31.90 -12.08 7.44
CA MET A 678 31.41 -10.84 8.03
C MET A 678 29.88 -10.80 8.09
N ASP A 679 29.34 -10.39 9.24
CA ASP A 679 27.91 -10.13 9.37
C ASP A 679 27.49 -8.80 8.68
N PRO A 680 26.21 -8.64 8.29
CA PRO A 680 25.73 -7.45 7.59
C PRO A 680 25.78 -6.13 8.38
N LYS A 681 25.97 -6.17 9.71
CA LYS A 681 26.15 -4.97 10.56
C LYS A 681 27.61 -4.55 10.54
N THR A 682 28.55 -5.49 10.72
CA THR A 682 29.99 -5.24 10.59
C THR A 682 30.35 -4.74 9.20
N PHE A 683 29.90 -5.39 8.11
CA PHE A 683 30.16 -4.91 6.74
C PHE A 683 29.71 -3.46 6.52
N ARG A 684 28.60 -3.03 7.14
CA ARG A 684 28.10 -1.65 7.03
C ARG A 684 28.98 -0.65 7.78
N ASN A 685 29.53 -1.04 8.93
CA ASN A 685 30.52 -0.23 9.64
C ASN A 685 31.78 -0.07 8.78
N GLN A 686 32.25 -1.15 8.14
CA GLN A 686 33.36 -1.10 7.16
C GLN A 686 33.05 -0.13 6.01
N LEU A 687 31.81 -0.15 5.50
CA LEU A 687 31.36 0.71 4.41
C LEU A 687 31.37 2.20 4.79
N ARG A 688 30.89 2.57 5.99
CA ARG A 688 30.94 3.96 6.48
C ARG A 688 32.37 4.49 6.58
N THR A 689 33.25 3.74 7.23
CA THR A 689 34.66 4.11 7.39
C THR A 689 35.39 4.16 6.06
N PHE A 690 35.06 3.26 5.12
CA PHE A 690 35.57 3.33 3.76
C PHE A 690 35.12 4.58 3.02
N THR A 691 33.85 4.97 3.14
CA THR A 691 33.35 6.22 2.57
C THR A 691 34.08 7.45 3.14
N ASP A 692 34.30 7.51 4.45
CA ASP A 692 35.07 8.59 5.09
C ASP A 692 36.51 8.65 4.55
N PHE A 693 37.16 7.49 4.44
CA PHE A 693 38.52 7.36 3.93
C PHE A 693 38.65 7.81 2.47
N ILE A 694 37.72 7.40 1.60
CA ILE A 694 37.71 7.79 0.18
C ILE A 694 37.51 9.30 0.01
N VAL A 695 36.62 9.91 0.79
CA VAL A 695 36.40 11.37 0.75
C VAL A 695 37.66 12.10 1.21
N GLU A 696 38.33 11.61 2.28
CA GLU A 696 39.61 12.15 2.73
C GLU A 696 40.73 12.01 1.67
N GLU A 697 40.86 10.85 1.01
CA GLU A 697 41.86 10.64 -0.06
C GLU A 697 41.62 11.55 -1.27
N ILE A 698 40.37 11.65 -1.74
CA ILE A 698 40.01 12.46 -2.91
C ILE A 698 40.17 13.96 -2.61
N SER A 699 39.79 14.40 -1.41
CA SER A 699 39.93 15.81 -0.98
C SER A 699 41.41 16.21 -0.81
N ARG A 700 42.29 15.27 -0.40
CA ARG A 700 43.76 15.46 -0.39
C ARG A 700 44.37 15.48 -1.80
N ASN A 701 43.89 14.62 -2.69
CA ASN A 701 44.48 14.38 -4.03
C ASN A 701 43.60 14.92 -5.18
N GLN A 702 43.19 16.18 -5.11
CA GLN A 702 42.24 16.81 -6.06
C GLN A 702 42.65 16.71 -7.53
N ASN A 703 43.95 16.61 -7.84
CA ASN A 703 44.45 16.47 -9.20
C ASN A 703 44.19 15.07 -9.82
N GLU A 704 43.96 14.05 -9.00
CA GLU A 704 43.76 12.66 -9.46
C GLU A 704 42.30 12.16 -9.27
N VAL A 705 41.34 13.05 -8.98
CA VAL A 705 39.92 12.70 -8.71
C VAL A 705 39.36 11.73 -9.76
N HIS A 706 39.51 12.03 -11.05
CA HIS A 706 38.99 11.18 -12.13
C HIS A 706 39.57 9.75 -12.12
N LYS A 707 40.85 9.59 -11.75
CA LYS A 707 41.53 8.29 -11.65
C LYS A 707 41.01 7.50 -10.46
N TYR A 708 40.78 8.16 -9.32
CA TYR A 708 40.16 7.54 -8.15
C TYR A 708 38.70 7.13 -8.38
N ILE A 709 37.90 7.97 -9.06
CA ILE A 709 36.51 7.60 -9.45
C ILE A 709 36.50 6.39 -10.39
N GLN A 710 37.40 6.33 -11.37
CA GLN A 710 37.52 5.17 -12.27
C GLN A 710 37.88 3.89 -11.53
N TYR A 711 38.81 3.98 -10.59
CA TYR A 711 39.24 2.85 -9.78
C TYR A 711 38.12 2.39 -8.81
N LEU A 712 37.33 3.32 -8.26
CA LEU A 712 36.14 3.01 -7.46
C LEU A 712 35.02 2.35 -8.30
N LEU A 713 34.81 2.79 -9.54
CA LEU A 713 33.90 2.12 -10.48
C LEU A 713 34.35 0.68 -10.79
N HIS A 714 35.65 0.43 -10.92
CA HIS A 714 36.19 -0.94 -11.08
C HIS A 714 35.90 -1.81 -9.84
N LEU A 715 36.12 -1.28 -8.63
CA LEU A 715 35.85 -2.00 -7.38
C LEU A 715 34.36 -2.39 -7.21
N ILE A 716 33.46 -1.52 -7.66
CA ILE A 716 32.01 -1.70 -7.58
C ILE A 716 31.48 -2.62 -8.69
N TRP A 717 31.77 -2.31 -9.96
CA TRP A 717 31.11 -2.95 -11.11
C TRP A 717 31.87 -4.13 -11.70
N ASP A 718 33.20 -4.15 -11.59
CA ASP A 718 34.00 -5.26 -12.13
C ASP A 718 34.33 -6.28 -11.02
N GLN A 719 34.73 -5.83 -9.83
CA GLN A 719 35.10 -6.72 -8.73
C GLN A 719 33.91 -7.10 -7.82
N HIS A 720 32.79 -6.36 -7.86
CA HIS A 720 31.60 -6.57 -7.02
C HIS A 720 31.90 -6.66 -5.51
N VAL A 721 32.92 -5.95 -5.04
CA VAL A 721 33.31 -5.91 -3.61
C VAL A 721 32.34 -5.03 -2.81
N ILE A 722 31.78 -4.00 -3.45
CA ILE A 722 30.90 -3.02 -2.80
C ILE A 722 29.62 -2.84 -3.64
N PRO A 723 28.42 -3.00 -3.05
CA PRO A 723 27.17 -2.71 -3.74
C PRO A 723 26.97 -1.19 -3.93
N PHE A 724 26.79 -0.77 -5.18
CA PHE A 724 26.70 0.64 -5.61
C PHE A 724 25.66 1.45 -4.82
N ASP A 725 24.45 0.91 -4.69
CA ASP A 725 23.32 1.56 -4.03
C ASP A 725 23.58 1.87 -2.56
N GLN A 726 24.23 0.94 -1.86
CA GLN A 726 24.57 1.12 -0.45
C GLN A 726 25.71 2.13 -0.28
N PHE A 727 26.70 2.14 -1.18
CA PHE A 727 27.80 3.09 -1.13
C PHE A 727 27.32 4.53 -1.36
N ILE A 728 26.49 4.77 -2.40
CA ILE A 728 25.93 6.11 -2.64
C ILE A 728 25.03 6.55 -1.47
N GLN A 729 24.20 5.66 -0.93
CA GLN A 729 23.38 5.94 0.25
C GLN A 729 24.22 6.38 1.47
N VAL A 730 25.30 5.65 1.78
CA VAL A 730 26.19 6.00 2.88
C VAL A 730 26.89 7.34 2.62
N LEU A 731 27.38 7.56 1.39
CA LEU A 731 28.07 8.78 0.94
C LEU A 731 27.23 10.04 1.08
N VAL A 732 25.97 10.00 0.64
CA VAL A 732 25.03 11.15 0.74
C VAL A 732 24.62 11.44 2.19
N LEU A 733 24.69 10.44 3.08
CA LEU A 733 24.32 10.57 4.50
C LEU A 733 25.51 10.83 5.45
N ARG A 734 26.75 10.96 4.94
CA ARG A 734 27.92 11.28 5.79
C ARG A 734 27.89 12.73 6.30
N PRO A 735 28.41 12.98 7.52
CA PRO A 735 28.47 14.32 8.11
C PRO A 735 29.64 15.13 7.51
N CYS A 736 29.52 15.55 6.25
CA CYS A 736 30.52 16.39 5.58
C CYS A 736 29.99 17.81 5.35
N GLU A 737 30.79 18.82 5.68
CA GLU A 737 30.46 20.23 5.39
C GLU A 737 30.94 20.69 4.00
N SER A 738 31.96 20.02 3.43
CA SER A 738 32.40 20.28 2.06
C SER A 738 31.48 19.58 1.07
N PRO A 739 31.34 20.09 -0.17
CA PRO A 739 30.57 19.44 -1.23
C PRO A 739 31.22 18.16 -1.76
N ASP A 740 32.37 17.74 -1.22
CA ASP A 740 33.20 16.64 -1.74
C ASP A 740 32.41 15.33 -1.84
N THR A 741 31.56 15.01 -0.87
CA THR A 741 30.69 13.82 -0.90
C THR A 741 29.71 13.85 -2.07
N LEU A 742 29.10 15.01 -2.33
CA LEU A 742 28.15 15.23 -3.43
C LEU A 742 28.86 15.20 -4.79
N ILE A 743 30.08 15.75 -4.88
CA ILE A 743 30.90 15.70 -6.10
C ILE A 743 31.28 14.24 -6.42
N VAL A 744 31.74 13.47 -5.43
CA VAL A 744 32.04 12.03 -5.60
C VAL A 744 30.79 11.26 -6.01
N ALA A 745 29.63 11.51 -5.39
CA ALA A 745 28.37 10.87 -5.76
C ALA A 745 27.95 11.22 -7.21
N GLN A 746 28.04 12.51 -7.59
CA GLN A 746 27.72 12.98 -8.93
C GLN A 746 28.63 12.34 -9.97
N LEU A 747 29.94 12.27 -9.72
CA LEU A 747 30.89 11.62 -10.63
C LEU A 747 30.64 10.11 -10.73
N LEU A 748 30.33 9.42 -9.64
CA LEU A 748 30.00 7.99 -9.70
C LEU A 748 28.74 7.70 -10.54
N MET A 749 27.74 8.58 -10.48
CA MET A 749 26.50 8.43 -11.28
C MET A 749 26.59 8.95 -12.72
N LEU A 750 27.33 10.04 -12.97
CA LEU A 750 27.24 10.85 -14.19
C LEU A 750 28.58 11.10 -14.92
N ASN A 751 29.69 10.47 -14.50
CA ASN A 751 31.00 10.66 -15.16
C ASN A 751 31.03 9.98 -16.54
N ASP A 752 30.58 10.71 -17.56
CA ASP A 752 30.84 10.44 -18.97
C ASP A 752 32.29 10.81 -19.29
N LYS A 753 33.10 9.83 -19.69
CA LYS A 753 34.50 10.09 -20.08
C LYS A 753 34.61 10.59 -21.51
N ALA A 754 35.64 11.42 -21.73
CA ALA A 754 36.16 11.74 -23.06
C ALA A 754 36.66 10.53 -23.87
N ASP A 755 36.87 9.37 -23.23
CA ASP A 755 37.37 8.13 -23.85
C ASP A 755 36.28 7.28 -24.56
N GLY A 756 35.01 7.69 -24.52
CA GLY A 756 33.91 7.00 -25.21
C GLY A 756 33.40 5.71 -24.54
N THR A 757 33.75 5.47 -23.27
CA THR A 757 33.15 4.40 -22.45
C THR A 757 32.08 4.96 -21.53
N ASP A 758 30.80 4.67 -21.81
CA ASP A 758 29.65 5.16 -21.03
C ASP A 758 29.68 4.67 -19.57
N ASN A 759 29.22 5.49 -18.63
CA ASN A 759 29.15 5.15 -17.21
C ASN A 759 28.26 3.88 -16.99
N PRO A 760 28.72 2.85 -16.22
CA PRO A 760 27.97 1.61 -16.03
C PRO A 760 26.58 1.76 -15.39
N PHE A 761 26.36 2.82 -14.60
CA PHE A 761 25.04 3.13 -14.05
C PHE A 761 24.13 3.79 -15.09
N LEU A 762 24.66 4.75 -15.88
CA LEU A 762 23.90 5.37 -16.98
C LEU A 762 23.45 4.36 -18.03
N GLN A 763 24.28 3.37 -18.38
CA GLN A 763 23.88 2.29 -19.29
C GLN A 763 22.64 1.52 -18.78
N ARG A 764 22.61 1.19 -17.48
CA ARG A 764 21.48 0.50 -16.83
C ARG A 764 20.22 1.38 -16.80
N VAL A 765 20.37 2.67 -16.47
CA VAL A 765 19.27 3.66 -16.50
C VAL A 765 18.75 3.90 -17.94
N HIS A 766 19.62 3.86 -18.94
CA HIS A 766 19.22 3.92 -20.35
C HIS A 766 18.47 2.66 -20.79
N PHE A 767 18.87 1.47 -20.33
CA PHE A 767 18.11 0.24 -20.58
C PHE A 767 16.70 0.31 -19.97
N LEU A 768 16.50 0.95 -18.81
CA LEU A 768 15.17 1.15 -18.24
C LEU A 768 14.21 1.95 -19.14
N LYS A 769 14.68 2.70 -20.16
CA LYS A 769 13.80 3.32 -21.15
C LYS A 769 13.04 2.30 -22.02
N THR A 770 13.48 1.04 -22.04
CA THR A 770 12.76 -0.06 -22.70
C THR A 770 11.62 -0.63 -21.87
N PHE A 771 11.57 -0.35 -20.56
CA PHE A 771 10.52 -0.86 -19.69
C PHE A 771 9.20 -0.09 -19.90
N PRO A 772 8.05 -0.78 -19.90
CA PRO A 772 6.75 -0.12 -19.90
C PRO A 772 6.50 0.54 -18.54
N ILE A 773 5.96 1.76 -18.56
CA ILE A 773 5.66 2.56 -17.36
C ILE A 773 4.53 1.87 -16.54
N ASP A 774 3.48 1.43 -17.22
CA ASP A 774 2.30 0.79 -16.61
C ASP A 774 2.51 -0.71 -16.35
N HIS A 775 3.45 -1.03 -15.47
CA HIS A 775 3.78 -2.39 -15.03
C HIS A 775 2.56 -3.20 -14.53
N PHE A 776 1.51 -2.53 -14.03
CA PHE A 776 0.28 -3.16 -13.55
C PHE A 776 -0.52 -3.79 -14.69
N ASN A 777 -0.65 -3.09 -15.83
CA ASN A 777 -1.42 -3.53 -16.99
C ASN A 777 -0.59 -4.39 -17.96
N HIS A 778 0.74 -4.29 -17.93
CA HIS A 778 1.60 -5.03 -18.85
C HIS A 778 1.72 -6.51 -18.46
N GLU A 779 1.48 -7.42 -19.41
CA GLU A 779 1.50 -8.86 -19.15
C GLU A 779 2.92 -9.44 -19.18
N ASP A 780 3.76 -8.97 -20.11
CA ASP A 780 5.14 -9.47 -20.29
C ASP A 780 6.21 -8.74 -19.47
N TYR A 781 5.85 -8.02 -18.39
CA TYR A 781 6.77 -7.14 -17.65
C TYR A 781 8.04 -7.87 -17.16
N PHE A 782 7.90 -9.11 -16.67
CA PHE A 782 9.03 -9.89 -16.17
C PHE A 782 10.02 -10.32 -17.27
N ARG A 783 9.64 -10.34 -18.56
CA ARG A 783 10.61 -10.56 -19.66
C ARG A 783 11.62 -9.42 -19.76
N TYR A 784 11.18 -8.17 -19.62
CA TYR A 784 12.08 -7.00 -19.56
C TYR A 784 13.01 -7.08 -18.34
N HIS A 785 12.48 -7.56 -17.21
CA HIS A 785 13.25 -7.77 -15.99
C HIS A 785 14.34 -8.84 -16.15
N LEU A 786 14.01 -9.98 -16.77
CA LEU A 786 14.96 -11.04 -17.07
C LEU A 786 16.04 -10.57 -18.05
N ASN A 787 15.66 -9.90 -19.14
CA ASN A 787 16.59 -9.35 -20.13
C ASN A 787 17.55 -8.32 -19.51
N TYR A 788 17.07 -7.47 -18.60
CA TYR A 788 17.91 -6.53 -17.85
C TYR A 788 19.00 -7.27 -17.06
N HIS A 789 18.63 -8.30 -16.29
CA HIS A 789 19.57 -9.04 -15.44
C HIS A 789 20.51 -9.96 -16.24
N GLN A 790 20.10 -10.42 -17.42
CA GLN A 790 20.98 -11.11 -18.37
C GLN A 790 22.06 -10.17 -18.96
N GLN A 791 21.72 -8.90 -19.23
CA GLN A 791 22.70 -7.91 -19.72
C GLN A 791 23.55 -7.32 -18.59
N PHE A 792 22.97 -7.14 -17.40
CA PHE A 792 23.58 -6.47 -16.26
C PHE A 792 23.45 -7.33 -14.98
N PRO A 793 24.22 -8.42 -14.85
CA PRO A 793 24.14 -9.30 -13.67
C PRO A 793 24.50 -8.54 -12.38
N GLU A 794 23.76 -8.84 -11.32
CA GLU A 794 23.95 -8.31 -9.97
C GLU A 794 24.38 -9.44 -9.01
N SER A 795 25.32 -9.15 -8.11
CA SER A 795 25.78 -10.07 -7.06
C SER A 795 25.21 -9.63 -5.71
N PHE A 796 24.77 -10.59 -4.90
CA PHE A 796 24.06 -10.33 -3.64
C PHE A 796 24.81 -10.88 -2.42
N ASN A 797 25.61 -11.93 -2.57
CA ASN A 797 26.42 -12.58 -1.54
C ASN A 797 27.85 -12.82 -2.04
N PHE A 798 28.39 -11.87 -2.80
CA PHE A 798 29.75 -11.89 -3.37
C PHE A 798 30.03 -13.05 -4.33
N GLU A 799 29.01 -13.62 -4.97
CA GLU A 799 29.10 -14.77 -5.88
C GLU A 799 30.01 -14.49 -7.07
N ILE A 800 29.96 -13.27 -7.63
CA ILE A 800 30.83 -12.89 -8.75
C ILE A 800 32.28 -12.72 -8.29
N LEU A 801 32.50 -12.20 -7.08
CA LEU A 801 33.84 -12.07 -6.48
C LEU A 801 34.47 -13.46 -6.24
N ALA A 802 33.68 -14.45 -5.81
CA ALA A 802 34.13 -15.84 -5.61
C ALA A 802 34.75 -16.46 -6.89
N THR A 803 34.27 -16.05 -8.08
CA THR A 803 34.84 -16.49 -9.38
C THR A 803 36.08 -15.70 -9.82
N LYS A 804 36.33 -14.52 -9.23
CA LYS A 804 37.39 -13.57 -9.61
C LYS A 804 38.57 -13.52 -8.64
N VAL A 805 38.57 -14.36 -7.59
CA VAL A 805 39.75 -14.58 -6.72
C VAL A 805 40.79 -15.52 -7.37
N GLN A 806 42.02 -15.50 -6.86
CA GLN A 806 43.19 -16.19 -7.46
C GLN A 806 43.00 -17.71 -7.54
N GLN A 807 42.30 -18.26 -6.56
CA GLN A 807 41.74 -19.60 -6.59
C GLN A 807 40.22 -19.41 -6.55
N PRO A 808 39.49 -19.63 -7.65
CA PRO A 808 38.03 -19.55 -7.67
C PRO A 808 37.43 -20.48 -6.62
N GLN A 809 36.48 -19.97 -5.84
CA GLN A 809 35.78 -20.72 -4.79
C GLN A 809 34.29 -20.84 -5.13
N GLU A 810 33.67 -21.95 -4.75
CA GLU A 810 32.22 -22.11 -4.89
C GLU A 810 31.48 -21.25 -3.84
N PRO A 811 30.46 -20.48 -4.23
CA PRO A 811 29.69 -19.68 -3.29
C PRO A 811 28.86 -20.58 -2.36
N SER A 812 29.08 -20.47 -1.04
CA SER A 812 28.38 -21.33 -0.06
C SER A 812 26.92 -20.96 0.18
N VAL A 813 26.50 -19.77 -0.24
CA VAL A 813 25.15 -19.23 -0.03
C VAL A 813 24.47 -19.06 -1.39
N LYS A 814 23.39 -19.80 -1.64
CA LYS A 814 22.54 -19.58 -2.82
C LYS A 814 21.80 -18.24 -2.67
N PRO A 815 21.72 -17.39 -3.72
CA PRO A 815 20.94 -16.17 -3.68
C PRO A 815 19.43 -16.46 -3.61
N LEU A 816 18.67 -15.50 -3.08
CA LEU A 816 17.21 -15.53 -2.97
C LEU A 816 16.57 -15.01 -4.27
N PRO A 817 15.40 -15.53 -4.68
CA PRO A 817 14.77 -15.19 -5.96
C PRO A 817 14.30 -13.73 -6.01
N VAL A 818 14.68 -13.03 -7.07
CA VAL A 818 14.36 -11.63 -7.36
C VAL A 818 13.30 -11.57 -8.48
N TYR A 819 12.16 -10.95 -8.20
CA TYR A 819 11.01 -10.84 -9.12
C TYR A 819 10.81 -9.44 -9.68
N PHE A 820 11.28 -8.42 -8.96
CA PHE A 820 11.10 -7.01 -9.30
C PHE A 820 12.38 -6.16 -9.18
N GLY A 821 13.30 -6.50 -8.28
CA GLY A 821 14.40 -5.63 -7.86
C GLY A 821 15.57 -5.52 -8.85
N ASN A 822 16.08 -4.31 -9.06
CA ASN A 822 17.38 -4.06 -9.71
C ASN A 822 18.03 -2.81 -9.10
N VAL A 823 19.34 -2.62 -9.28
CA VAL A 823 20.10 -1.51 -8.69
C VAL A 823 19.51 -0.13 -9.02
N CYS A 824 18.92 0.06 -10.21
CA CYS A 824 18.28 1.32 -10.58
C CYS A 824 16.99 1.59 -9.77
N PHE A 825 16.13 0.60 -9.55
CA PHE A 825 14.98 0.73 -8.65
C PHE A 825 15.40 0.77 -7.17
N ARG A 826 16.56 0.19 -6.82
CA ARG A 826 17.14 0.29 -5.47
C ARG A 826 17.67 1.69 -5.18
N MET A 827 18.18 2.39 -6.18
CA MET A 827 18.64 3.78 -6.11
C MET A 827 17.51 4.82 -6.00
N LEU A 828 16.28 4.53 -6.46
CA LEU A 828 15.21 5.55 -6.51
C LEU A 828 14.78 6.15 -5.15
N PRO A 829 14.81 5.42 -4.01
CA PRO A 829 14.56 6.00 -2.69
C PRO A 829 15.77 6.71 -2.06
N VAL A 830 16.97 6.62 -2.67
CA VAL A 830 18.22 7.22 -2.17
C VAL A 830 18.39 8.63 -2.71
#